data_AF-A0A1I8J5N4-F1
#
_entry.id   AF-A0A1I8J5N4-F1
#
_cell.length_a   1.000
_cell.length_b   1.000
_cell.length_c   1.000
_cell.angle_alpha   90.00
_cell.angle_beta   90.00
_cell.angle_gamma   90.00
#
_symmetry.space_group_name_H-M   'P 1'
#
loop_
_entity.id
_entity.type
_entity.pdbx_description
1 polymer ?
#
loop_
_entity_poly.entity_id
_entity_poly.type
_entity_poly.pdbx_seq_one_letter_code
_entity_poly.pdbx_strand_id
1 'polypeptide(L)'
;MAPGADPTAALMRLATDLRGSALHLDMVSLGRGQGPKAEELIGKAQILKGRWVFLQNCHLAASWMPRLQQLVDSFQRGTMQLDSQFRLLLSSKPDASFPVPVLHAACKVAIETPRGVKSLLRKAFAPDGTGLVSSRGFDSQTPDTRRLVFALCLFNSVLLERSRFGSLGFNVPYEFNDSDLEVSLVHLTGKSTVDWPAVSHLVGDIAYGGRVTDERDRRCLAAVLGAFLRPEALQPGWQFATGLTSLPDEAEFNWTQAYINQLPEAEPPDVFGMDSNSERAAMEARGRRLLDVVAAAQPRIATTTAAGSATSVDSIGGADALAIEVIEHLTQLLPKSVERESLEPEDLRKRLGPRQSLAKAMALEAQRSGSGTVASGKLGSALHQLLRQEIDRYDNLLRQVRRDLKQLRLALHGDTLMTDSLESALSAFLRNRVPPAWLRYESCKSLSAWAADLRTRVRFLAGWAERLVRDFQQRSGLLKEPDMFPHGPEPFAHWLPAFFFPQGFLTAVLQAQARRLRVPVDLLEFRHRVLPSSPPIGTGSVEEFAFQSGSPPPTDGVFVFGLVLDSAAWTESAGGLTESPPGSRFCELPAMHMLPCQTGTPDPADSTDSTAVGSASFSYDCPVYRTARRAGALSSTGHSTNFVCSVRLPATQPQSVWRLRGAALLCAPDID
;
A
#
# COMPACT_ATOMS: atom_id res chain seq x y z
N MET A 1 -19.81 8.46 -12.33
CA MET A 1 -20.26 7.08 -12.05
C MET A 1 -19.12 6.33 -11.38
N ALA A 2 -19.43 5.48 -10.42
CA ALA A 2 -18.46 4.53 -9.91
C ALA A 2 -17.98 3.60 -11.05
N PRO A 3 -16.71 3.16 -11.03
CA PRO A 3 -16.22 2.18 -11.98
C PRO A 3 -17.08 0.91 -11.97
N GLY A 4 -17.40 0.37 -13.15
CA GLY A 4 -18.22 -0.84 -13.30
C GLY A 4 -19.73 -0.64 -13.19
N ALA A 5 -20.24 0.55 -12.85
CA ALA A 5 -21.67 0.84 -12.86
C ALA A 5 -22.14 1.35 -14.24
N ASP A 6 -23.12 0.67 -14.85
CA ASP A 6 -23.75 1.07 -16.12
C ASP A 6 -25.26 1.34 -15.94
N PRO A 7 -25.74 2.59 -16.12
CA PRO A 7 -27.16 2.93 -16.02
C PRO A 7 -27.99 2.57 -17.25
N THR A 8 -27.39 2.02 -18.31
CA THR A 8 -28.04 1.79 -19.60
C THR A 8 -29.34 1.01 -19.48
N ALA A 9 -29.33 -0.13 -18.79
CA ALA A 9 -30.53 -0.95 -18.61
C ALA A 9 -31.65 -0.20 -17.87
N ALA A 10 -31.30 0.55 -16.82
CA ALA A 10 -32.25 1.34 -16.04
C ALA A 10 -32.86 2.48 -16.88
N LEU A 11 -32.04 3.14 -17.73
CA LEU A 11 -32.50 4.20 -18.63
C LEU A 11 -33.43 3.66 -19.73
N MET A 12 -33.11 2.49 -20.29
CA MET A 12 -33.96 1.83 -21.29
C MET A 12 -35.34 1.47 -20.71
N ARG A 13 -35.37 0.96 -19.48
CA ARG A 13 -36.62 0.69 -18.76
C ARG A 13 -37.40 1.98 -18.50
N LEU A 14 -36.74 3.01 -17.97
CA LEU A 14 -37.36 4.31 -17.70
C LEU A 14 -37.94 4.96 -18.97
N ALA A 15 -37.23 4.86 -20.10
CA ALA A 15 -37.73 5.34 -21.38
C ALA A 15 -38.96 4.54 -21.83
N THR A 16 -38.96 3.22 -21.64
CA THR A 16 -40.12 2.37 -21.95
C THR A 16 -41.33 2.73 -21.08
N ASP A 17 -41.14 2.91 -19.78
CA ASP A 17 -42.22 3.20 -18.82
C ASP A 17 -42.82 4.60 -19.02
N LEU A 18 -41.98 5.62 -19.25
CA LEU A 18 -42.45 7.01 -19.37
C LEU A 18 -42.84 7.39 -20.79
N ARG A 19 -42.26 6.75 -21.81
CA ARG A 19 -42.44 7.12 -23.23
C ARG A 19 -43.13 6.04 -24.07
N GLY A 20 -43.40 4.88 -23.48
CA GLY A 20 -44.03 3.75 -24.15
C GLY A 20 -43.09 2.94 -25.06
N SER A 21 -41.85 3.40 -25.29
CA SER A 21 -40.86 2.67 -26.08
C SER A 21 -39.44 3.13 -25.80
N ALA A 22 -38.51 2.17 -25.73
CA ALA A 22 -37.07 2.44 -25.70
C ALA A 22 -36.57 3.14 -26.98
N LEU A 23 -37.32 3.13 -28.09
CA LEU A 23 -36.97 3.81 -29.33
C LEU A 23 -36.90 5.34 -29.21
N HIS A 24 -37.43 5.92 -28.13
CA HIS A 24 -37.31 7.34 -27.82
C HIS A 24 -35.96 7.72 -27.20
N LEU A 25 -35.13 6.73 -26.83
CA LEU A 25 -33.80 6.92 -26.27
C LEU A 25 -32.73 6.61 -27.32
N ASP A 26 -32.02 7.64 -27.77
CA ASP A 26 -30.86 7.51 -28.64
C ASP A 26 -29.58 7.52 -27.79
N MET A 27 -28.73 6.53 -27.99
CA MET A 27 -27.51 6.33 -27.19
C MET A 27 -26.26 6.40 -28.05
N VAL A 28 -25.23 7.12 -27.57
CA VAL A 28 -23.89 7.13 -28.17
C VAL A 28 -22.83 7.04 -27.08
N SER A 29 -21.93 6.08 -27.23
CA SER A 29 -20.67 6.02 -26.46
C SER A 29 -19.65 6.98 -27.04
N LEU A 30 -19.27 7.98 -26.25
CA LEU A 30 -18.24 8.93 -26.62
C LEU A 30 -16.86 8.32 -26.48
N GLY A 31 -16.06 8.54 -27.52
CA GLY A 31 -14.66 8.16 -27.63
C GLY A 31 -14.01 9.02 -28.72
N ARG A 32 -12.80 8.66 -29.13
CA ARG A 32 -12.06 9.43 -30.15
C ARG A 32 -12.88 9.53 -31.44
N GLY A 33 -13.26 10.76 -31.82
CA GLY A 33 -13.97 11.05 -33.08
C GLY A 33 -15.50 10.89 -33.06
N GLN A 34 -16.13 10.57 -31.93
CA GLN A 34 -17.60 10.38 -31.86
C GLN A 34 -18.42 11.66 -31.61
N GLY A 35 -17.76 12.80 -31.38
CA GLY A 35 -18.41 14.10 -31.15
C GLY A 35 -19.44 14.51 -32.22
N PRO A 36 -19.13 14.43 -33.53
CA PRO A 36 -20.08 14.78 -34.59
C PRO A 36 -21.35 13.94 -34.57
N LYS A 37 -21.26 12.66 -34.20
CA LYS A 37 -22.42 11.76 -34.10
C LYS A 37 -23.32 12.17 -32.92
N ALA A 38 -22.74 12.63 -31.82
CA ALA A 38 -23.50 13.19 -30.70
C ALA A 38 -24.24 14.48 -31.11
N GLU A 39 -23.60 15.36 -31.89
CA GLU A 39 -24.24 16.56 -32.45
C GLU A 39 -25.41 16.22 -33.36
N GLU A 40 -25.25 15.20 -34.22
CA GLU A 40 -26.32 14.72 -35.09
C GLU A 40 -27.54 14.23 -34.30
N LEU A 41 -27.34 13.46 -33.22
CA LEU A 41 -28.44 12.98 -32.37
C LEU A 41 -29.16 14.13 -31.65
N ILE A 42 -28.40 15.11 -31.14
CA ILE A 42 -28.98 16.31 -30.53
C ILE A 42 -29.75 17.12 -31.57
N GLY A 43 -29.25 17.21 -32.81
CA GLY A 43 -29.94 17.84 -33.92
C GLY A 43 -31.25 17.13 -34.28
N LYS A 44 -31.27 15.79 -34.33
CA LYS A 44 -32.49 14.99 -34.56
C LYS A 44 -33.57 15.27 -33.52
N ALA A 45 -33.18 15.54 -32.27
CA ALA A 45 -34.11 15.86 -31.21
C ALA A 45 -34.81 17.23 -31.36
N GLN A 46 -34.31 18.11 -32.23
CA GLN A 46 -35.04 19.35 -32.59
C GLN A 46 -36.23 19.06 -33.50
N ILE A 47 -36.12 18.03 -34.35
CA ILE A 47 -37.12 17.68 -35.35
C ILE A 47 -38.13 16.69 -34.76
N LEU A 48 -37.63 15.71 -33.98
CA LEU A 48 -38.41 14.62 -33.43
C LEU A 48 -38.80 14.92 -31.98
N LYS A 49 -40.12 15.04 -31.74
CA LYS A 49 -40.67 15.36 -30.42
C LYS A 49 -40.34 14.30 -29.37
N GLY A 50 -40.02 14.76 -28.17
CA GLY A 50 -39.67 13.95 -27.01
C GLY A 50 -38.59 12.90 -27.30
N ARG A 51 -37.46 13.27 -27.90
CA ARG A 51 -36.28 12.39 -27.93
C ARG A 51 -35.44 12.56 -26.67
N TRP A 52 -34.90 11.46 -26.18
CA TRP A 52 -33.89 11.47 -25.11
C TRP A 52 -32.57 11.08 -25.74
N VAL A 53 -31.51 11.83 -25.44
CA VAL A 53 -30.16 11.55 -25.93
C VAL A 53 -29.29 11.21 -24.73
N PHE A 54 -28.69 10.02 -24.74
CA PHE A 54 -27.77 9.59 -23.71
C PHE A 54 -26.34 9.45 -24.27
N LEU A 55 -25.45 10.32 -23.78
CA LEU A 55 -24.04 10.32 -24.13
C LEU A 55 -23.25 9.60 -23.04
N GLN A 56 -22.73 8.42 -23.36
CA GLN A 56 -21.93 7.62 -22.44
C GLN A 56 -20.45 8.02 -22.50
N ASN A 57 -19.74 7.85 -21.40
CA ASN A 57 -18.28 7.96 -21.33
C ASN A 57 -17.72 9.33 -21.76
N CYS A 58 -18.38 10.42 -21.36
CA CYS A 58 -17.99 11.78 -21.76
C CYS A 58 -16.52 12.13 -21.45
N HIS A 59 -15.98 11.66 -20.32
CA HIS A 59 -14.56 11.76 -19.97
C HIS A 59 -13.57 11.27 -21.05
N LEU A 60 -13.97 10.34 -21.93
CA LEU A 60 -13.12 9.85 -23.04
C LEU A 60 -13.05 10.82 -24.22
N ALA A 61 -13.88 11.87 -24.24
CA ALA A 61 -13.98 12.84 -25.32
C ALA A 61 -13.62 14.27 -24.87
N ALA A 62 -12.51 14.41 -24.13
CA ALA A 62 -12.02 15.69 -23.60
C ALA A 62 -11.96 16.82 -24.64
N SER A 63 -11.53 16.53 -25.88
CA SER A 63 -11.44 17.54 -26.95
C SER A 63 -12.79 18.07 -27.42
N TRP A 64 -13.89 17.34 -27.18
CA TRP A 64 -15.24 17.75 -27.58
C TRP A 64 -16.00 18.43 -26.43
N MET A 65 -15.50 18.38 -25.20
CA MET A 65 -16.14 19.01 -24.04
C MET A 65 -16.42 20.52 -24.19
N PRO A 66 -15.52 21.36 -24.78
CA PRO A 66 -15.84 22.76 -25.04
C PRO A 66 -17.03 22.94 -26.00
N ARG A 67 -17.17 22.02 -26.96
CA ARG A 67 -18.27 22.04 -27.92
C ARG A 67 -19.59 21.62 -27.27
N LEU A 68 -19.57 20.62 -26.39
CA LEU A 68 -20.71 20.26 -25.55
C LEU A 68 -21.19 21.47 -24.72
N GLN A 69 -20.27 22.23 -24.13
CA GLN A 69 -20.62 23.44 -23.40
C GLN A 69 -21.37 24.45 -24.28
N GLN A 70 -20.87 24.73 -25.50
CA GLN A 70 -21.56 25.63 -26.43
C GLN A 70 -22.98 25.17 -26.77
N LEU A 71 -23.20 23.86 -26.93
CA LEU A 71 -24.52 23.29 -27.17
C LEU A 71 -25.43 23.52 -25.97
N VAL A 72 -24.97 23.21 -24.75
CA VAL A 72 -25.75 23.43 -23.53
C VAL A 72 -26.10 24.91 -23.33
N ASP A 73 -25.15 25.81 -23.58
CA ASP A 73 -25.37 27.26 -23.52
C ASP A 73 -26.40 27.74 -24.56
N SER A 74 -26.49 27.06 -25.71
CA SER A 74 -27.50 27.36 -26.74
C SER A 74 -28.91 26.93 -26.32
N PHE A 75 -29.03 25.86 -25.53
CA PHE A 75 -30.31 25.41 -24.97
C PHE A 75 -30.81 26.42 -23.93
N GLN A 76 -29.93 26.88 -23.05
CA GLN A 76 -30.27 27.85 -22.01
C GLN A 76 -30.65 29.22 -22.55
N ARG A 77 -29.96 29.67 -23.61
CA ARG A 77 -30.27 30.94 -24.30
C ARG A 77 -31.50 30.86 -25.21
N GLY A 78 -32.11 29.70 -25.37
CA GLY A 78 -33.28 29.50 -26.24
C GLY A 78 -32.98 29.64 -27.73
N THR A 79 -31.71 29.63 -28.14
CA THR A 79 -31.29 29.75 -29.55
C THR A 79 -31.63 28.48 -30.33
N MET A 80 -31.69 27.34 -29.64
CA MET A 80 -32.20 26.07 -30.17
C MET A 80 -33.61 25.80 -29.63
N GLN A 81 -34.60 25.67 -30.53
CA GLN A 81 -35.94 25.22 -30.15
C GLN A 81 -35.90 23.70 -29.91
N LEU A 82 -36.03 23.31 -28.65
CA LEU A 82 -36.11 21.92 -28.21
C LEU A 82 -37.51 21.63 -27.69
N ASP A 83 -37.96 20.39 -27.90
CA ASP A 83 -39.22 19.90 -27.34
C ASP A 83 -39.17 19.88 -25.80
N SER A 84 -40.29 20.16 -25.13
CA SER A 84 -40.35 20.23 -23.66
C SER A 84 -40.05 18.89 -22.98
N GLN A 85 -40.24 17.77 -23.68
CA GLN A 85 -39.95 16.43 -23.20
C GLN A 85 -38.53 15.96 -23.56
N PHE A 86 -37.73 16.78 -24.24
CA PHE A 86 -36.33 16.49 -24.52
C PHE A 86 -35.52 16.35 -23.23
N ARG A 87 -34.64 15.34 -23.18
CA ARG A 87 -33.69 15.15 -22.08
C ARG A 87 -32.32 14.80 -22.66
N LEU A 88 -31.29 15.52 -22.23
CA LEU A 88 -29.90 15.18 -22.47
C LEU A 88 -29.33 14.54 -21.21
N LEU A 89 -28.94 13.27 -21.31
CA LEU A 89 -28.38 12.47 -20.23
C LEU A 89 -26.89 12.29 -20.52
N LEU A 90 -26.04 12.53 -19.52
CA LEU A 90 -24.58 12.45 -19.66
C LEU A 90 -24.03 11.45 -18.65
N SER A 91 -23.21 10.52 -19.11
CA SER A 91 -22.47 9.58 -18.27
C SER A 91 -20.99 9.95 -18.29
N SER A 92 -20.39 10.11 -17.10
CA SER A 92 -18.96 10.36 -16.97
C SER A 92 -18.39 9.86 -15.63
N LYS A 93 -17.12 9.47 -15.64
CA LYS A 93 -16.30 9.49 -14.40
C LYS A 93 -15.95 10.96 -14.08
N PRO A 94 -15.72 11.32 -12.80
CA PRO A 94 -15.19 12.64 -12.46
C PRO A 94 -13.88 12.89 -13.22
N ASP A 95 -13.83 13.96 -14.00
CA ASP A 95 -12.68 14.28 -14.85
C ASP A 95 -12.52 15.81 -14.95
N ALA A 96 -11.28 16.29 -14.89
CA ALA A 96 -10.98 17.73 -14.89
C ALA A 96 -11.29 18.42 -16.24
N SER A 97 -11.36 17.65 -17.33
CA SER A 97 -11.73 18.18 -18.65
C SER A 97 -13.23 18.46 -18.80
N PHE A 98 -14.06 17.96 -17.88
CA PHE A 98 -15.50 18.12 -17.96
C PHE A 98 -15.90 19.58 -17.65
N PRO A 99 -16.71 20.26 -18.48
CA PRO A 99 -16.93 21.69 -18.33
C PRO A 99 -17.73 22.04 -17.08
N VAL A 100 -17.18 22.91 -16.24
CA VAL A 100 -17.82 23.41 -15.02
C VAL A 100 -19.19 24.06 -15.29
N PRO A 101 -19.40 24.87 -16.35
CA PRO A 101 -20.72 25.43 -16.66
C PRO A 101 -21.79 24.37 -16.95
N VAL A 102 -21.42 23.30 -17.68
CA VAL A 102 -22.33 22.17 -17.95
C VAL A 102 -22.68 21.46 -16.65
N LEU A 103 -21.70 21.28 -15.74
CA LEU A 103 -21.98 20.77 -14.41
C LEU A 103 -22.96 21.70 -13.68
N HIS A 104 -22.74 23.01 -13.60
CA HIS A 104 -23.68 23.91 -12.91
C HIS A 104 -25.11 23.81 -13.46
N ALA A 105 -25.26 23.75 -14.79
CA ALA A 105 -26.53 23.63 -15.49
C ALA A 105 -27.26 22.29 -15.29
N ALA A 106 -26.52 21.21 -15.04
CA ALA A 106 -27.08 19.85 -15.00
C ALA A 106 -27.62 19.45 -13.61
N CYS A 107 -28.57 18.52 -13.60
CA CYS A 107 -28.89 17.71 -12.41
C CYS A 107 -27.85 16.59 -12.29
N LYS A 108 -27.23 16.43 -11.12
CA LYS A 108 -26.15 15.46 -10.89
C LYS A 108 -26.68 14.29 -10.08
N VAL A 109 -26.45 13.09 -10.58
CA VAL A 109 -26.77 11.84 -9.88
C VAL A 109 -25.49 11.03 -9.76
N ALA A 110 -25.11 10.69 -8.52
CA ALA A 110 -24.00 9.78 -8.26
C ALA A 110 -24.55 8.35 -8.22
N ILE A 111 -24.07 7.50 -9.11
CA ILE A 111 -24.34 6.06 -9.09
C ILE A 111 -23.12 5.39 -8.48
N GLU A 112 -23.32 4.82 -7.30
CA GLU A 112 -22.32 4.06 -6.56
C GLU A 112 -22.74 2.60 -6.46
N THR A 113 -21.78 1.70 -6.41
CA THR A 113 -22.03 0.30 -6.10
C THR A 113 -22.50 0.21 -4.65
N PRO A 114 -23.57 -0.57 -4.36
CA PRO A 114 -24.04 -0.73 -3.00
C PRO A 114 -22.92 -1.29 -2.12
N ARG A 115 -22.88 -0.83 -0.87
CA ARG A 115 -21.92 -1.31 0.13
C ARG A 115 -22.58 -2.31 1.08
N GLY A 116 -21.75 -3.19 1.62
CA GLY A 116 -22.14 -4.29 2.50
C GLY A 116 -22.46 -5.56 1.72
N VAL A 117 -22.13 -6.70 2.32
CA VAL A 117 -22.33 -8.03 1.76
C VAL A 117 -23.81 -8.27 1.49
N LYS A 118 -24.68 -7.87 2.44
CA LYS A 118 -26.14 -7.96 2.27
C LYS A 118 -26.64 -7.24 1.02
N SER A 119 -26.20 -6.00 0.81
CA SER A 119 -26.66 -5.17 -0.32
C SER A 119 -26.14 -5.70 -1.66
N LEU A 120 -24.91 -6.20 -1.70
CA LEU A 120 -24.32 -6.84 -2.89
C LEU A 120 -25.03 -8.15 -3.24
N LEU A 121 -25.35 -8.98 -2.25
CA LEU A 121 -26.15 -10.19 -2.45
C LEU A 121 -27.57 -9.87 -2.94
N ARG A 122 -28.23 -8.83 -2.38
CA ARG A 122 -29.53 -8.36 -2.87
C ARG A 122 -29.47 -7.91 -4.33
N LYS A 123 -28.38 -7.26 -4.75
CA LYS A 123 -28.15 -6.88 -6.14
C LYS A 123 -28.00 -8.13 -7.02
N ALA A 124 -27.24 -9.14 -6.58
CA ALA A 124 -27.05 -10.37 -7.34
C ALA A 124 -28.35 -11.21 -7.47
N PHE A 125 -29.16 -11.26 -6.41
CA PHE A 125 -30.44 -12.00 -6.34
C PHE A 125 -31.66 -11.07 -6.43
N ALA A 126 -31.64 -10.06 -7.29
CA ALA A 126 -32.74 -9.09 -7.38
C ALA A 126 -34.06 -9.75 -7.87
N PRO A 127 -35.21 -9.46 -7.24
CA PRO A 127 -36.49 -10.14 -7.53
C PRO A 127 -37.10 -9.74 -8.87
N ASP A 128 -36.76 -8.57 -9.41
CA ASP A 128 -37.26 -8.05 -10.68
C ASP A 128 -36.57 -8.68 -11.91
N GLY A 129 -35.70 -9.69 -11.69
CA GLY A 129 -34.95 -10.36 -12.74
C GLY A 129 -33.78 -9.54 -13.30
N THR A 130 -33.47 -8.39 -12.68
CA THR A 130 -32.29 -7.58 -13.04
C THR A 130 -31.00 -8.09 -12.39
N GLY A 131 -31.12 -9.04 -11.46
CA GLY A 131 -29.97 -9.67 -10.82
C GLY A 131 -29.24 -10.61 -11.77
N LEU A 132 -27.95 -10.83 -11.48
CA LEU A 132 -27.11 -11.76 -12.22
C LEU A 132 -27.57 -13.21 -12.08
N VAL A 133 -28.24 -13.54 -10.97
CA VAL A 133 -28.83 -14.85 -10.72
C VAL A 133 -30.34 -14.77 -10.98
N SER A 134 -30.81 -15.48 -12.00
CA SER A 134 -32.25 -15.59 -12.29
C SER A 134 -32.91 -16.67 -11.46
N SER A 135 -34.16 -16.47 -11.01
CA SER A 135 -34.92 -17.48 -10.26
C SER A 135 -35.00 -18.81 -11.01
N ARG A 136 -35.42 -18.79 -12.29
CA ARG A 136 -35.50 -20.01 -13.10
C ARG A 136 -34.17 -20.73 -13.25
N GLY A 137 -33.09 -19.98 -13.50
CA GLY A 137 -31.75 -20.54 -13.69
C GLY A 137 -31.13 -21.07 -12.39
N PHE A 138 -31.56 -20.58 -11.23
CA PHE A 138 -31.12 -21.03 -9.91
C PHE A 138 -31.91 -22.26 -9.45
N ASP A 139 -33.24 -22.22 -9.55
CA ASP A 139 -34.13 -23.29 -9.08
C ASP A 139 -34.03 -24.56 -9.96
N SER A 140 -33.55 -24.43 -11.21
CA SER A 140 -33.30 -25.59 -12.09
C SER A 140 -32.02 -26.35 -11.77
N GLN A 141 -31.16 -25.87 -10.87
CA GLN A 141 -29.87 -26.49 -10.57
C GLN A 141 -29.99 -27.53 -9.45
N THR A 142 -28.97 -28.40 -9.33
CA THR A 142 -28.85 -29.30 -8.18
C THR A 142 -28.60 -28.52 -6.88
N PRO A 143 -28.97 -29.05 -5.70
CA PRO A 143 -28.71 -28.41 -4.41
C PRO A 143 -27.25 -27.99 -4.22
N ASP A 144 -26.31 -28.85 -4.62
CA ASP A 144 -24.87 -28.55 -4.55
C ASP A 144 -24.47 -27.37 -5.44
N THR A 145 -25.00 -27.31 -6.66
CA THR A 145 -24.75 -26.18 -7.57
C THR A 145 -25.37 -24.89 -7.02
N ARG A 146 -26.55 -24.95 -6.39
CA ARG A 146 -27.16 -23.78 -5.73
C ARG A 146 -26.29 -23.26 -4.58
N ARG A 147 -25.73 -24.15 -3.76
CA ARG A 147 -24.76 -23.78 -2.71
C ARG A 147 -23.52 -23.12 -3.29
N LEU A 148 -22.99 -23.65 -4.39
CA LEU A 148 -21.82 -23.06 -5.06
C LEU A 148 -22.10 -21.69 -5.67
N VAL A 149 -23.25 -21.53 -6.34
CA VAL A 149 -23.68 -20.24 -6.87
C VAL A 149 -23.80 -19.20 -5.75
N PHE A 150 -24.40 -19.59 -4.62
CA PHE A 150 -24.49 -18.72 -3.44
C PHE A 150 -23.12 -18.42 -2.83
N ALA A 151 -22.26 -19.43 -2.65
CA ALA A 151 -20.89 -19.27 -2.14
C ALA A 151 -20.04 -18.38 -3.05
N LEU A 152 -20.18 -18.48 -4.37
CA LEU A 152 -19.51 -17.60 -5.33
C LEU A 152 -20.01 -16.16 -5.26
N CYS A 153 -21.34 -15.95 -5.11
CA CYS A 153 -21.90 -14.62 -4.91
C CYS A 153 -21.44 -14.01 -3.57
N LEU A 154 -21.31 -14.82 -2.53
CA LEU A 154 -20.77 -14.43 -1.23
C LEU A 154 -19.29 -14.07 -1.34
N PHE A 155 -18.49 -14.90 -2.02
CA PHE A 155 -17.10 -14.61 -2.35
C PHE A 155 -16.94 -13.27 -3.07
N ASN A 156 -17.71 -13.03 -4.14
CA ASN A 156 -17.66 -11.76 -4.87
C ASN A 156 -18.02 -10.57 -3.97
N SER A 157 -19.04 -10.73 -3.13
CA SER A 157 -19.48 -9.67 -2.20
C SER A 157 -18.40 -9.35 -1.16
N VAL A 158 -17.78 -10.38 -0.59
CA VAL A 158 -16.67 -10.25 0.37
C VAL A 158 -15.44 -9.66 -0.31
N LEU A 159 -15.12 -10.07 -1.54
CA LEU A 159 -14.00 -9.56 -2.31
C LEU A 159 -14.13 -8.06 -2.60
N LEU A 160 -15.31 -7.62 -3.04
CA LEU A 160 -15.61 -6.22 -3.29
C LEU A 160 -15.49 -5.38 -2.02
N GLU A 161 -16.07 -5.85 -0.90
CA GLU A 161 -16.00 -5.16 0.38
C GLU A 161 -14.60 -5.19 1.00
N ARG A 162 -13.77 -6.19 0.73
CA ARG A 162 -12.38 -6.25 1.21
C ARG A 162 -11.55 -5.04 0.77
N SER A 163 -11.90 -4.38 -0.34
CA SER A 163 -11.26 -3.13 -0.78
C SER A 163 -11.37 -1.99 0.26
N ARG A 164 -12.37 -2.03 1.16
CA ARG A 164 -12.56 -1.02 2.21
C ARG A 164 -11.43 -0.97 3.23
N PHE A 165 -10.70 -2.08 3.40
CA PHE A 165 -9.57 -2.20 4.32
C PHE A 165 -8.25 -1.64 3.74
N GLY A 166 -8.27 -1.07 2.53
CA GLY A 166 -7.08 -0.51 1.88
C GLY A 166 -6.00 -1.57 1.68
N SER A 167 -4.75 -1.25 2.02
CA SER A 167 -3.58 -2.13 1.85
C SER A 167 -3.61 -3.40 2.71
N LEU A 168 -4.48 -3.48 3.73
CA LEU A 168 -4.72 -4.71 4.49
C LEU A 168 -5.58 -5.70 3.69
N GLY A 169 -6.52 -5.20 2.90
CA GLY A 169 -7.39 -6.00 2.03
C GLY A 169 -6.64 -6.52 0.82
N PHE A 170 -6.10 -5.59 0.04
CA PHE A 170 -5.24 -5.81 -1.12
C PHE A 170 -4.22 -4.68 -1.20
N ASN A 171 -2.97 -4.99 -1.53
CA ASN A 171 -1.91 -3.99 -1.68
C ASN A 171 -2.30 -2.94 -2.74
N VAL A 172 -2.87 -3.40 -3.86
CA VAL A 172 -3.35 -2.54 -4.95
C VAL A 172 -4.90 -2.51 -4.95
N PRO A 173 -5.53 -1.34 -5.14
CA PRO A 173 -6.99 -1.23 -5.21
C PRO A 173 -7.51 -1.73 -6.57
N TYR A 174 -7.79 -3.03 -6.68
CA TYR A 174 -8.38 -3.62 -7.87
C TYR A 174 -9.87 -3.29 -8.00
N GLU A 175 -10.33 -3.14 -9.24
CA GLU A 175 -11.75 -2.94 -9.58
C GLU A 175 -12.31 -4.22 -10.20
N PHE A 176 -13.02 -5.01 -9.39
CA PHE A 176 -13.81 -6.15 -9.86
C PHE A 176 -15.19 -5.71 -10.35
N ASN A 177 -15.73 -6.37 -11.36
CA ASN A 177 -17.00 -6.00 -11.98
C ASN A 177 -17.98 -7.17 -12.06
N ASP A 178 -19.22 -6.87 -12.46
CA ASP A 178 -20.28 -7.87 -12.59
C ASP A 178 -19.94 -8.96 -13.64
N SER A 179 -19.17 -8.64 -14.69
CA SER A 179 -18.77 -9.62 -15.70
C SER A 179 -17.84 -10.70 -15.15
N ASP A 180 -17.00 -10.39 -14.16
CA ASP A 180 -16.13 -11.38 -13.52
C ASP A 180 -16.98 -12.45 -12.80
N LEU A 181 -18.08 -12.02 -12.15
CA LEU A 181 -19.05 -12.90 -11.50
C LEU A 181 -19.89 -13.68 -12.53
N GLU A 182 -20.39 -13.03 -13.58
CA GLU A 182 -21.17 -13.69 -14.65
C GLU A 182 -20.40 -14.85 -15.29
N VAL A 183 -19.15 -14.59 -15.71
CA VAL A 183 -18.30 -15.61 -16.31
C VAL A 183 -18.07 -16.75 -15.32
N SER A 184 -17.83 -16.43 -14.05
CA SER A 184 -17.62 -17.45 -13.00
C SER A 184 -18.86 -18.29 -12.75
N LEU A 185 -20.06 -17.71 -12.78
CA LEU A 185 -21.33 -18.43 -12.61
C LEU A 185 -21.56 -19.42 -13.76
N VAL A 186 -21.33 -19.00 -15.01
CA VAL A 186 -21.47 -19.87 -16.19
C VAL A 186 -20.58 -21.12 -16.08
N HIS A 187 -19.36 -20.97 -15.55
CA HIS A 187 -18.44 -22.09 -15.36
C HIS A 187 -18.86 -23.07 -14.26
N LEU A 188 -19.72 -22.66 -13.31
CA LEU A 188 -20.22 -23.49 -12.21
C LEU A 188 -21.56 -24.15 -12.53
N THR A 189 -22.43 -23.48 -13.29
CA THR A 189 -23.77 -24.01 -13.61
C THR A 189 -23.73 -25.15 -14.64
N GLY A 190 -24.65 -26.11 -14.53
CA GLY A 190 -24.81 -27.17 -15.53
C GLY A 190 -23.79 -28.31 -15.47
N LYS A 191 -22.95 -28.37 -14.43
CA LYS A 191 -21.99 -29.47 -14.20
C LYS A 191 -22.51 -30.43 -13.12
N SER A 192 -22.34 -31.74 -13.33
CA SER A 192 -22.75 -32.77 -12.38
C SER A 192 -21.71 -33.05 -11.28
N THR A 193 -20.43 -32.83 -11.57
CA THR A 193 -19.32 -32.98 -10.62
C THR A 193 -18.42 -31.75 -10.63
N VAL A 194 -17.85 -31.43 -9.47
CA VAL A 194 -17.03 -30.24 -9.27
C VAL A 194 -15.56 -30.62 -9.29
N ASP A 195 -14.84 -30.18 -10.31
CA ASP A 195 -13.37 -30.25 -10.36
C ASP A 195 -12.79 -29.04 -9.63
N TRP A 196 -12.41 -29.23 -8.36
CA TRP A 196 -11.94 -28.16 -7.48
C TRP A 196 -10.67 -27.45 -7.98
N PRO A 197 -9.61 -28.15 -8.42
CA PRO A 197 -8.48 -27.51 -9.09
C PRO A 197 -8.89 -26.66 -10.29
N ALA A 198 -9.76 -27.17 -11.18
CA ALA A 198 -10.17 -26.43 -12.36
C ALA A 198 -11.02 -25.20 -12.00
N VAL A 199 -11.95 -25.32 -11.06
CA VAL A 199 -12.77 -24.18 -10.57
C VAL A 199 -11.88 -23.12 -9.92
N SER A 200 -10.93 -23.53 -9.08
CA SER A 200 -10.02 -22.60 -8.41
C SER A 200 -9.17 -21.84 -9.41
N HIS A 201 -8.67 -22.50 -10.46
CA HIS A 201 -7.90 -21.86 -11.53
C HIS A 201 -8.76 -20.94 -12.41
N LEU A 202 -9.94 -21.39 -12.85
CA LEU A 202 -10.84 -20.60 -13.70
C LEU A 202 -11.35 -19.35 -12.98
N VAL A 203 -11.79 -19.47 -11.73
CA VAL A 203 -12.31 -18.34 -10.96
C VAL A 203 -11.16 -17.50 -10.40
N GLY A 204 -10.19 -18.13 -9.74
CA GLY A 204 -9.10 -17.47 -9.03
C GLY A 204 -8.04 -16.86 -9.95
N ASP A 205 -7.51 -17.62 -10.91
CA ASP A 205 -6.36 -17.18 -11.72
C ASP A 205 -6.80 -16.46 -13.00
N ILE A 206 -7.92 -16.88 -13.61
CA ILE A 206 -8.39 -16.34 -14.89
C ILE A 206 -9.41 -15.22 -14.70
N ALA A 207 -10.58 -15.51 -14.11
CA ALA A 207 -11.69 -14.55 -14.06
C ALA A 207 -11.36 -13.34 -13.17
N TYR A 208 -11.02 -13.59 -11.89
CA TYR A 208 -10.64 -12.52 -10.96
C TYR A 208 -9.14 -12.23 -11.03
N GLY A 209 -8.30 -13.27 -11.16
CA GLY A 209 -6.85 -13.17 -11.19
C GLY A 209 -6.30 -12.39 -12.39
N GLY A 210 -7.02 -12.35 -13.52
CA GLY A 210 -6.65 -11.54 -14.67
C GLY A 210 -6.56 -10.03 -14.37
N ARG A 211 -7.18 -9.56 -13.28
CA ARG A 211 -7.10 -8.17 -12.80
C ARG A 211 -6.00 -7.95 -11.77
N VAL A 212 -5.56 -9.01 -11.10
CA VAL A 212 -4.66 -8.93 -9.96
C VAL A 212 -3.21 -8.99 -10.44
N THR A 213 -2.54 -7.85 -10.36
CA THR A 213 -1.18 -7.69 -10.87
C THR A 213 -0.12 -8.15 -9.87
N ASP A 214 -0.33 -7.85 -8.58
CA ASP A 214 0.65 -8.16 -7.53
C ASP A 214 0.57 -9.63 -7.09
N GLU A 215 1.74 -10.25 -6.91
CA GLU A 215 1.85 -11.68 -6.57
C GLU A 215 1.33 -11.98 -5.15
N ARG A 216 1.51 -11.05 -4.20
CA ARG A 216 1.03 -11.24 -2.82
C ARG A 216 -0.49 -11.09 -2.76
N ASP A 217 -1.03 -10.18 -3.56
CA ASP A 217 -2.47 -10.06 -3.76
C ASP A 217 -3.08 -11.30 -4.44
N ARG A 218 -2.39 -11.93 -5.40
CA ARG A 218 -2.85 -13.22 -5.97
C ARG A 218 -2.93 -14.32 -4.92
N ARG A 219 -1.90 -14.45 -4.06
CA ARG A 219 -1.93 -15.37 -2.91
C ARG A 219 -3.08 -15.08 -1.95
N CYS A 220 -3.43 -13.81 -1.76
CA CYS A 220 -4.56 -13.38 -0.95
C CYS A 220 -5.89 -13.74 -1.61
N LEU A 221 -6.06 -13.43 -2.90
CA LEU A 221 -7.25 -13.79 -3.69
C LEU A 221 -7.53 -15.29 -3.62
N ALA A 222 -6.51 -16.12 -3.82
CA ALA A 222 -6.62 -17.57 -3.71
C ALA A 222 -7.02 -18.03 -2.29
N ALA A 223 -6.52 -17.36 -1.24
CA ALA A 223 -6.89 -17.67 0.14
C ALA A 223 -8.36 -17.30 0.44
N VAL A 224 -8.83 -16.15 -0.07
CA VAL A 224 -10.24 -15.73 0.04
C VAL A 224 -11.12 -16.70 -0.73
N LEU A 225 -10.76 -17.03 -1.98
CA LEU A 225 -11.51 -17.98 -2.81
C LEU A 225 -11.62 -19.34 -2.11
N GLY A 226 -10.50 -19.86 -1.61
CA GLY A 226 -10.45 -21.13 -0.91
C GLY A 226 -11.23 -21.15 0.40
N ALA A 227 -11.60 -20.00 0.99
CA ALA A 227 -12.47 -19.93 2.17
C ALA A 227 -13.96 -20.18 1.81
N PHE A 228 -14.38 -19.84 0.60
CA PHE A 228 -15.77 -19.95 0.14
C PHE A 228 -16.01 -21.13 -0.82
N LEU A 229 -15.07 -21.39 -1.75
CA LEU A 229 -15.14 -22.51 -2.67
C LEU A 229 -14.27 -23.65 -2.18
N ARG A 230 -14.90 -24.58 -1.46
CA ARG A 230 -14.26 -25.80 -0.93
C ARG A 230 -15.28 -26.95 -0.79
N PRO A 231 -14.83 -28.22 -0.75
CA PRO A 231 -15.72 -29.38 -0.61
C PRO A 231 -16.69 -29.29 0.57
N GLU A 232 -16.24 -28.73 1.69
CA GLU A 232 -17.02 -28.59 2.91
C GLU A 232 -18.18 -27.61 2.75
N ALA A 233 -18.08 -26.63 1.83
CA ALA A 233 -19.14 -25.67 1.54
C ALA A 233 -20.38 -26.29 0.90
N LEU A 234 -20.26 -27.52 0.36
CA LEU A 234 -21.39 -28.29 -0.15
C LEU A 234 -22.23 -28.94 0.97
N GLN A 235 -21.70 -29.03 2.19
CA GLN A 235 -22.45 -29.59 3.31
C GLN A 235 -23.53 -28.59 3.76
N PRO A 236 -24.78 -29.04 4.01
CA PRO A 236 -25.83 -28.18 4.54
C PRO A 236 -25.45 -27.65 5.91
N GLY A 237 -25.59 -26.33 6.12
CA GLY A 237 -25.29 -25.69 7.40
C GLY A 237 -23.79 -25.44 7.66
N TRP A 238 -22.92 -25.68 6.67
CA TRP A 238 -21.51 -25.27 6.75
C TRP A 238 -21.41 -23.78 7.07
N GLN A 239 -20.58 -23.42 8.04
CA GLN A 239 -20.42 -22.05 8.47
C GLN A 239 -19.21 -21.40 7.76
N PHE A 240 -19.46 -20.40 6.91
CA PHE A 240 -18.40 -19.65 6.26
C PHE A 240 -17.71 -18.68 7.24
N ALA A 241 -18.52 -18.04 8.08
CA ALA A 241 -18.08 -17.11 9.10
C ALA A 241 -19.15 -16.97 10.19
N THR A 242 -18.85 -16.22 11.24
CA THR A 242 -19.83 -15.94 12.30
C THR A 242 -21.12 -15.36 11.72
N GLY A 243 -22.24 -16.11 11.81
CA GLY A 243 -23.55 -15.68 11.29
C GLY A 243 -23.80 -15.90 9.78
N LEU A 244 -22.87 -16.51 9.04
CA LEU A 244 -23.01 -16.81 7.60
C LEU A 244 -22.85 -18.30 7.35
N THR A 245 -23.89 -18.92 6.77
CA THR A 245 -23.98 -20.37 6.57
C THR A 245 -24.28 -20.72 5.11
N SER A 246 -23.96 -21.96 4.72
CA SER A 246 -24.37 -22.54 3.45
C SER A 246 -25.89 -22.76 3.40
N LEU A 247 -26.41 -22.88 2.18
CA LEU A 247 -27.83 -23.08 1.94
C LEU A 247 -28.28 -24.53 2.29
N PRO A 248 -29.48 -24.72 2.84
CA PRO A 248 -30.09 -26.05 2.99
C PRO A 248 -30.45 -26.64 1.62
N ASP A 249 -30.68 -27.96 1.56
CA ASP A 249 -30.97 -28.66 0.29
C ASP A 249 -32.21 -28.13 -0.42
N GLU A 250 -33.21 -27.68 0.34
CA GLU A 250 -34.50 -27.18 -0.14
C GLU A 250 -34.50 -25.68 -0.49
N ALA A 251 -33.34 -25.01 -0.41
CA ALA A 251 -33.24 -23.57 -0.63
C ALA A 251 -33.50 -23.18 -2.09
N GLU A 252 -34.73 -22.81 -2.40
CA GLU A 252 -35.12 -22.13 -3.63
C GLU A 252 -34.75 -20.65 -3.61
N PHE A 253 -34.90 -19.98 -4.75
CA PHE A 253 -34.55 -18.58 -4.94
C PHE A 253 -35.24 -17.66 -3.92
N ASN A 254 -36.55 -17.83 -3.69
CA ASN A 254 -37.32 -17.03 -2.74
C ASN A 254 -36.86 -17.23 -1.29
N TRP A 255 -36.50 -18.47 -0.93
CA TRP A 255 -35.94 -18.77 0.39
C TRP A 255 -34.59 -18.07 0.57
N THR A 256 -33.73 -18.15 -0.46
CA THR A 256 -32.41 -17.50 -0.47
C THR A 256 -32.54 -15.98 -0.32
N GLN A 257 -33.52 -15.36 -0.98
CA GLN A 257 -33.82 -13.94 -0.79
C GLN A 257 -34.27 -13.61 0.64
N ALA A 258 -35.14 -14.43 1.23
CA ALA A 258 -35.58 -14.25 2.61
C ALA A 258 -34.39 -14.35 3.59
N TYR A 259 -33.49 -15.31 3.36
CA TYR A 259 -32.25 -15.46 4.11
C TYR A 259 -31.34 -14.23 3.98
N ILE A 260 -31.09 -13.75 2.75
CA ILE A 260 -30.30 -12.54 2.50
C ILE A 260 -30.92 -11.32 3.22
N ASN A 261 -32.25 -11.22 3.26
CA ASN A 261 -32.94 -10.12 3.94
C ASN A 261 -32.79 -10.15 5.47
N GLN A 262 -32.54 -11.32 6.06
CA GLN A 262 -32.30 -11.49 7.50
C GLN A 262 -30.85 -11.21 7.93
N LEU A 263 -29.91 -11.16 6.99
CA LEU A 263 -28.50 -10.83 7.30
C LEU A 263 -28.38 -9.45 7.97
N PRO A 264 -27.39 -9.24 8.86
CA PRO A 264 -27.15 -7.93 9.46
C PRO A 264 -26.70 -6.91 8.40
N GLU A 265 -26.92 -5.62 8.67
CA GLU A 265 -26.44 -4.54 7.79
C GLU A 265 -24.93 -4.27 7.94
N ALA A 266 -24.37 -4.60 9.10
CA ALA A 266 -22.95 -4.52 9.39
C ALA A 266 -22.41 -5.93 9.67
N GLU A 267 -21.44 -6.37 8.88
CA GLU A 267 -20.83 -7.69 9.03
C GLU A 267 -19.58 -7.63 9.92
N PRO A 268 -19.37 -8.62 10.81
CA PRO A 268 -18.16 -8.68 11.61
C PRO A 268 -16.91 -8.85 10.73
N PRO A 269 -15.73 -8.37 11.18
CA PRO A 269 -14.50 -8.40 10.39
C PRO A 269 -14.07 -9.81 9.97
N ASP A 270 -14.45 -10.82 10.76
CA ASP A 270 -14.22 -12.24 10.52
C ASP A 270 -14.80 -12.73 9.17
N VAL A 271 -15.93 -12.15 8.73
CA VAL A 271 -16.54 -12.46 7.41
C VAL A 271 -15.57 -12.18 6.26
N PHE A 272 -14.73 -11.17 6.44
CA PHE A 272 -13.73 -10.79 5.46
C PHE A 272 -12.41 -11.51 5.69
N GLY A 273 -12.29 -12.37 6.70
CA GLY A 273 -11.01 -12.92 7.15
C GLY A 273 -10.12 -11.88 7.84
N MET A 274 -10.69 -10.80 8.36
CA MET A 274 -9.99 -9.71 9.07
C MET A 274 -10.23 -9.75 10.58
N ASP A 275 -9.42 -9.03 11.33
CA ASP A 275 -9.58 -8.84 12.78
C ASP A 275 -10.18 -7.47 13.13
N SER A 276 -10.51 -7.26 14.41
CA SER A 276 -11.08 -6.00 14.89
C SER A 276 -10.12 -4.81 14.77
N ASN A 277 -8.82 -5.06 14.81
CA ASN A 277 -7.80 -4.03 14.59
C ASN A 277 -7.82 -3.53 13.14
N SER A 278 -7.98 -4.42 12.16
CA SER A 278 -8.12 -4.06 10.74
C SER A 278 -9.38 -3.22 10.49
N GLU A 279 -10.49 -3.54 11.14
CA GLU A 279 -11.72 -2.73 11.04
C GLU A 279 -11.53 -1.33 11.62
N ARG A 280 -10.93 -1.22 12.81
CA ARG A 280 -10.61 0.08 13.41
C ARG A 280 -9.71 0.91 12.52
N ALA A 281 -8.68 0.31 11.93
CA ALA A 281 -7.77 0.98 11.00
C ALA A 281 -8.49 1.48 9.74
N ALA A 282 -9.42 0.70 9.19
CA ALA A 282 -10.24 1.11 8.05
C ALA A 282 -11.15 2.30 8.39
N MET A 283 -11.77 2.29 9.58
CA MET A 283 -12.57 3.41 10.08
C MET A 283 -11.74 4.67 10.30
N GLU A 284 -10.55 4.53 10.90
CA GLU A 284 -9.62 5.63 11.11
C GLU A 284 -9.17 6.26 9.77
N ALA A 285 -8.79 5.44 8.80
CA ALA A 285 -8.42 5.90 7.46
C ALA A 285 -9.58 6.62 6.74
N ARG A 286 -10.82 6.17 6.94
CA ARG A 286 -12.02 6.86 6.43
C ARG A 286 -12.23 8.20 7.13
N GLY A 287 -12.05 8.25 8.46
CA GLY A 287 -12.11 9.48 9.25
C GLY A 287 -11.06 10.50 8.81
N ARG A 288 -9.79 10.08 8.68
CA ARG A 288 -8.69 10.93 8.19
C ARG A 288 -8.99 11.50 6.80
N ARG A 289 -9.51 10.68 5.87
CA ARG A 289 -9.93 11.16 4.54
C ARG A 289 -11.05 12.20 4.60
N LEU A 290 -12.03 12.02 5.50
CA LEU A 290 -13.08 13.01 5.69
C LEU A 290 -12.51 14.34 6.21
N LEU A 291 -11.62 14.28 7.20
CA LEU A 291 -10.94 15.46 7.74
C LEU A 291 -10.11 16.18 6.67
N ASP A 292 -9.39 15.44 5.82
CA ASP A 292 -8.64 16.00 4.69
C ASP A 292 -9.57 16.75 3.71
N VAL A 293 -10.73 16.18 3.39
CA VAL A 293 -11.73 16.81 2.51
C VAL A 293 -12.29 18.07 3.15
N VAL A 294 -12.63 18.02 4.44
CA VAL A 294 -13.12 19.19 5.19
C VAL A 294 -12.05 20.28 5.22
N ALA A 295 -10.81 19.95 5.53
CA ALA A 295 -9.68 20.89 5.53
C ALA A 295 -9.41 21.48 4.13
N ALA A 296 -9.62 20.69 3.06
CA ALA A 296 -9.49 21.17 1.70
C ALA A 296 -10.65 22.08 1.27
N ALA A 297 -11.84 21.87 1.81
CA ALA A 297 -13.04 22.68 1.55
C ALA A 297 -13.07 23.99 2.36
N GLN A 298 -12.30 24.09 3.44
CA GLN A 298 -12.17 25.34 4.18
C GLN A 298 -11.61 26.43 3.26
N PRO A 299 -12.18 27.66 3.30
CA PRO A 299 -11.67 28.76 2.51
C PRO A 299 -10.22 29.00 2.92
N ARG A 300 -9.29 28.67 2.02
CA ARG A 300 -7.94 29.16 2.13
C ARG A 300 -8.06 30.66 1.97
N ILE A 301 -7.86 31.42 3.04
CA ILE A 301 -7.60 32.85 2.92
C ILE A 301 -6.44 32.93 1.93
N ALA A 302 -6.75 33.35 0.72
CA ALA A 302 -5.83 33.26 -0.39
C ALA A 302 -4.62 34.12 -0.03
N THR A 303 -3.46 33.48 0.07
CA THR A 303 -2.15 34.11 -0.14
C THR A 303 -2.06 34.52 -1.60
N THR A 304 -2.93 35.44 -2.03
CA THR A 304 -2.69 36.20 -3.24
C THR A 304 -1.62 37.21 -2.90
N THR A 305 -0.40 36.93 -3.35
CA THR A 305 0.64 37.91 -3.63
C THR A 305 0.12 38.86 -4.72
N ALA A 306 -0.88 39.67 -4.39
CA ALA A 306 -1.25 40.83 -5.16
C ALA A 306 -0.39 41.98 -4.66
N ALA A 307 0.55 42.40 -5.50
CA ALA A 307 1.24 43.67 -5.35
C ALA A 307 0.19 44.79 -5.15
N GLY A 308 0.20 45.44 -3.99
CA GLY A 308 -0.66 46.59 -3.73
C GLY A 308 -0.95 46.84 -2.26
N SER A 309 -0.18 47.75 -1.69
CA SER A 309 -0.46 48.56 -0.48
C SER A 309 -0.70 47.85 0.85
N ALA A 310 0.04 48.37 1.84
CA ALA A 310 -0.06 48.07 3.25
C ALA A 310 -1.47 48.22 3.84
N THR A 311 -1.61 47.62 5.04
CA THR A 311 -2.64 47.74 6.08
C THR A 311 -3.82 46.75 6.04
N SER A 312 -3.57 45.52 6.50
CA SER A 312 -4.39 44.87 7.55
C SER A 312 -3.66 43.65 8.15
N VAL A 313 -2.98 43.90 9.27
CA VAL A 313 -2.36 42.94 10.20
C VAL A 313 -3.51 42.43 11.08
N ASP A 314 -3.94 41.16 11.01
CA ASP A 314 -3.65 40.19 12.08
C ASP A 314 -3.99 38.72 11.71
N SER A 315 -4.54 38.44 10.53
CA SER A 315 -4.88 37.05 10.12
C SER A 315 -3.99 36.48 9.01
N ILE A 316 -3.26 37.34 8.30
CA ILE A 316 -2.45 37.00 7.12
C ILE A 316 -1.05 36.48 7.52
N GLY A 317 -0.56 36.81 8.72
CA GLY A 317 0.76 36.39 9.22
C GLY A 317 0.81 34.99 9.85
N GLY A 318 -0.33 34.35 10.13
CA GLY A 318 -0.36 33.11 10.94
C GLY A 318 0.22 31.89 10.23
N ALA A 319 -0.14 31.66 8.97
CA ALA A 319 0.32 30.49 8.21
C ALA A 319 1.81 30.58 7.85
N ASP A 320 2.26 31.77 7.41
CA ASP A 320 3.64 32.00 7.05
C ASP A 320 4.55 32.00 8.28
N ALA A 321 4.10 32.57 9.42
CA ALA A 321 4.83 32.49 10.68
C ALA A 321 4.99 31.05 11.17
N LEU A 322 3.93 30.24 11.11
CA LEU A 322 3.98 28.82 11.47
C LEU A 322 4.92 28.04 10.54
N ALA A 323 4.90 28.33 9.23
CA ALA A 323 5.83 27.73 8.28
C ALA A 323 7.29 28.11 8.61
N ILE A 324 7.56 29.35 9.00
CA ILE A 324 8.90 29.79 9.43
C ILE A 324 9.36 29.06 10.69
N GLU A 325 8.48 28.92 11.70
CA GLU A 325 8.79 28.17 12.92
C GLU A 325 9.14 26.70 12.62
N VAL A 326 8.35 26.04 11.77
CA VAL A 326 8.63 24.67 11.30
C VAL A 326 9.97 24.61 10.57
N ILE A 327 10.28 25.59 9.71
CA ILE A 327 11.57 25.67 8.99
C ILE A 327 12.73 25.77 9.98
N GLU A 328 12.63 26.62 10.99
CA GLU A 328 13.67 26.80 12.01
C GLU A 328 13.87 25.53 12.82
N HIS A 329 12.78 24.91 13.28
CA HIS A 329 12.82 23.64 13.99
C HIS A 329 13.49 22.54 13.16
N LEU A 330 13.08 22.35 11.90
CA LEU A 330 13.67 21.34 11.01
C LEU A 330 15.15 21.63 10.71
N THR A 331 15.53 22.89 10.57
CA THR A 331 16.93 23.30 10.32
C THR A 331 17.83 23.00 11.51
N GLN A 332 17.31 23.12 12.74
CA GLN A 332 18.01 22.77 13.98
C GLN A 332 18.05 21.26 14.22
N LEU A 333 16.95 20.56 13.94
CA LEU A 333 16.80 19.12 14.18
C LEU A 333 17.67 18.27 13.25
N LEU A 334 17.73 18.62 11.97
CA LEU A 334 18.37 17.80 10.95
C LEU A 334 19.88 18.08 10.87
N PRO A 335 20.74 17.05 10.80
CA PRO A 335 22.18 17.21 10.68
C PRO A 335 22.60 17.84 9.33
N LYS A 336 23.83 18.36 9.27
CA LYS A 336 24.38 18.97 8.04
C LYS A 336 24.80 17.95 6.99
N SER A 337 25.34 16.83 7.47
CA SER A 337 25.83 15.70 6.70
C SER A 337 26.03 14.55 7.68
N VAL A 338 25.93 13.32 7.19
CA VAL A 338 26.06 12.11 8.02
C VAL A 338 27.41 12.08 8.73
N GLU A 339 28.52 12.28 8.02
CA GLU A 339 29.88 12.16 8.60
C GLU A 339 30.29 13.34 9.49
N ARG A 340 29.53 14.44 9.43
CA ARG A 340 29.78 15.65 10.24
C ARG A 340 29.08 15.61 11.60
N GLU A 341 28.10 14.74 11.79
CA GLU A 341 27.48 14.50 13.09
C GLU A 341 28.43 13.66 13.94
N SER A 342 28.82 14.18 15.12
CA SER A 342 29.73 13.48 16.02
C SER A 342 28.95 12.98 17.22
N LEU A 343 29.00 11.66 17.43
CA LEU A 343 28.39 11.00 18.58
C LEU A 343 29.37 10.90 19.76
N GLU A 344 30.64 11.26 19.55
CA GLU A 344 31.68 11.22 20.58
C GLU A 344 31.61 12.47 21.49
N PRO A 345 31.86 12.31 22.81
CA PRO A 345 32.03 13.45 23.72
C PRO A 345 33.11 14.42 23.22
N GLU A 346 32.93 15.73 23.43
CA GLU A 346 33.84 16.77 22.89
C GLU A 346 35.31 16.55 23.29
N ASP A 347 35.56 15.99 24.47
CA ASP A 347 36.89 15.70 24.98
C ASP A 347 37.61 14.61 24.19
N LEU A 348 36.87 13.57 23.78
CA LEU A 348 37.39 12.49 22.94
C LEU A 348 37.65 13.00 21.52
N ARG A 349 36.77 13.84 20.99
CA ARG A 349 36.92 14.48 19.68
C ARG A 349 38.18 15.35 19.59
N LYS A 350 38.52 16.10 20.65
CA LYS A 350 39.74 16.93 20.69
C LYS A 350 41.01 16.08 20.68
N ARG A 351 40.99 14.91 21.32
CA ARG A 351 42.13 13.96 21.35
C ARG A 351 42.38 13.26 20.02
N LEU A 352 41.31 12.97 19.26
CA LEU A 352 41.36 12.11 18.07
C LEU A 352 41.65 12.85 16.74
N GLY A 353 41.87 14.16 16.77
CA GLY A 353 42.28 14.96 15.59
C GLY A 353 41.20 15.14 14.50
N PRO A 354 41.55 15.70 13.32
CA PRO A 354 40.59 15.99 12.26
C PRO A 354 40.03 14.71 11.62
N ARG A 355 38.70 14.65 11.51
CA ARG A 355 37.97 13.53 10.88
C ARG A 355 38.34 13.37 9.41
N GLN A 356 38.63 12.14 9.00
CA GLN A 356 38.69 11.75 7.59
C GLN A 356 37.33 11.20 7.17
N SER A 357 36.87 11.56 5.97
CA SER A 357 35.67 10.96 5.37
C SER A 357 35.86 9.45 5.17
N LEU A 358 34.80 8.66 5.26
CA LEU A 358 34.87 7.21 5.04
C LEU A 358 35.46 6.88 3.66
N ALA A 359 35.11 7.65 2.63
CA ALA A 359 35.64 7.47 1.27
C ALA A 359 37.18 7.54 1.23
N LYS A 360 37.76 8.52 1.91
CA LYS A 360 39.22 8.70 2.00
C LYS A 360 39.88 7.56 2.80
N ALA A 361 39.24 7.12 3.89
CA ALA A 361 39.74 6.02 4.71
C ALA A 361 39.74 4.69 3.92
N MET A 362 38.65 4.38 3.22
CA MET A 362 38.54 3.21 2.34
C MET A 362 39.55 3.26 1.18
N ALA A 363 39.77 4.42 0.55
CA ALA A 363 40.75 4.57 -0.53
C ALA A 363 42.19 4.33 -0.05
N LEU A 364 42.53 4.83 1.14
CA LEU A 364 43.85 4.63 1.76
C LEU A 364 44.07 3.15 2.14
N GLU A 365 43.04 2.47 2.65
CA GLU A 365 43.11 1.03 2.94
C GLU A 365 43.28 0.22 1.65
N ALA A 366 42.49 0.51 0.61
CA ALA A 366 42.58 -0.18 -0.68
C ALA A 366 43.97 -0.04 -1.34
N GLN A 367 44.62 1.12 -1.20
CA GLN A 367 45.99 1.34 -1.67
C GLN A 367 47.03 0.53 -0.88
N ARG A 368 46.79 0.29 0.41
CA ARG A 368 47.70 -0.50 1.27
C ARG A 368 47.57 -1.99 1.03
N SER A 369 46.37 -2.48 0.72
CA SER A 369 46.10 -3.89 0.41
C SER A 369 46.52 -4.31 -1.02
N GLY A 370 47.54 -3.66 -1.60
CA GLY A 370 47.94 -3.80 -3.00
C GLY A 370 47.91 -5.23 -3.57
N SER A 371 47.35 -5.36 -4.77
CA SER A 371 47.41 -6.49 -5.74
C SER A 371 48.27 -7.68 -5.31
N GLY A 372 47.71 -8.69 -4.62
CA GLY A 372 48.43 -9.94 -4.42
C GLY A 372 47.93 -10.90 -3.35
N THR A 373 47.04 -10.50 -2.45
CA THR A 373 46.44 -11.47 -1.53
C THR A 373 45.02 -11.07 -1.22
N VAL A 374 44.10 -11.89 -1.71
CA VAL A 374 42.70 -11.92 -1.33
C VAL A 374 42.67 -12.09 0.19
N ALA A 375 42.63 -10.98 0.93
CA ALA A 375 42.38 -10.98 2.36
C ALA A 375 40.94 -11.46 2.56
N SER A 376 40.83 -12.78 2.58
CA SER A 376 39.79 -13.66 3.07
C SER A 376 38.50 -12.99 3.52
N GLY A 377 37.45 -13.15 2.72
CA GLY A 377 36.11 -13.59 3.17
C GLY A 377 35.38 -12.80 4.25
N LYS A 378 35.89 -11.68 4.76
CA LYS A 378 35.18 -10.86 5.74
C LYS A 378 34.14 -10.03 5.01
N LEU A 379 32.92 -10.10 5.53
CA LEU A 379 31.68 -9.45 5.11
C LEU A 379 31.83 -7.96 4.71
N GLY A 380 32.89 -7.30 5.19
CA GLY A 380 33.14 -5.86 5.10
C GLY A 380 33.26 -5.27 3.69
N SER A 381 33.86 -5.90 2.67
CA SER A 381 34.08 -5.15 1.39
C SER A 381 32.79 -4.71 0.68
N ALA A 382 31.78 -5.59 0.64
CA ALA A 382 30.49 -5.28 0.02
C ALA A 382 29.62 -4.38 0.94
N LEU A 383 29.63 -4.65 2.24
CA LEU A 383 28.90 -3.85 3.22
C LEU A 383 29.45 -2.43 3.38
N HIS A 384 30.77 -2.25 3.37
CA HIS A 384 31.39 -0.92 3.43
C HIS A 384 31.09 -0.09 2.17
N GLN A 385 31.07 -0.72 0.99
CA GLN A 385 30.66 -0.06 -0.25
C GLN A 385 29.20 0.35 -0.22
N LEU A 386 28.32 -0.52 0.28
CA LEU A 386 26.91 -0.20 0.49
C LEU A 386 26.75 0.97 1.47
N LEU A 387 27.42 0.93 2.63
CA LEU A 387 27.39 2.00 3.63
C LEU A 387 27.77 3.34 2.99
N ARG A 388 28.84 3.37 2.19
CA ARG A 388 29.23 4.59 1.46
C ARG A 388 28.13 5.09 0.52
N GLN A 389 27.57 4.22 -0.29
CA GLN A 389 26.48 4.59 -1.22
C GLN A 389 25.26 5.12 -0.48
N GLU A 390 24.92 4.53 0.66
CA GLU A 390 23.82 4.94 1.52
C GLU A 390 24.08 6.32 2.14
N ILE A 391 25.29 6.56 2.64
CA ILE A 391 25.70 7.89 3.13
C ILE A 391 25.59 8.94 2.02
N ASP A 392 26.05 8.66 0.80
CA ASP A 392 25.95 9.59 -0.32
C ASP A 392 24.49 9.93 -0.66
N ARG A 393 23.57 8.95 -0.56
CA ARG A 393 22.13 9.17 -0.75
C ARG A 393 21.56 10.07 0.34
N TYR A 394 21.89 9.83 1.62
CA TYR A 394 21.46 10.69 2.73
C TYR A 394 22.03 12.10 2.62
N ASP A 395 23.31 12.26 2.27
CA ASP A 395 23.93 13.57 2.09
C ASP A 395 23.33 14.34 0.91
N ASN A 396 22.94 13.66 -0.18
CA ASN A 396 22.19 14.28 -1.28
C ASN A 396 20.81 14.76 -0.81
N LEU A 397 20.07 13.93 -0.05
CA LEU A 397 18.76 14.30 0.50
C LEU A 397 18.86 15.47 1.48
N LEU A 398 19.79 15.43 2.44
CA LEU A 398 20.00 16.50 3.42
C LEU A 398 20.37 17.83 2.74
N ARG A 399 21.20 17.78 1.68
CA ARG A 399 21.51 18.97 0.87
C ARG A 399 20.27 19.54 0.18
N GLN A 400 19.42 18.67 -0.38
CA GLN A 400 18.18 19.09 -1.02
C GLN A 400 17.23 19.72 0.00
N VAL A 401 16.96 19.05 1.13
CA VAL A 401 16.09 19.55 2.21
C VAL A 401 16.57 20.92 2.71
N ARG A 402 17.87 21.08 2.98
CA ARG A 402 18.44 22.35 3.46
C ARG A 402 18.34 23.47 2.42
N ARG A 403 18.54 23.15 1.14
CA ARG A 403 18.36 24.10 0.05
C ARG A 403 16.90 24.55 -0.01
N ASP A 404 15.96 23.61 0.01
CA ASP A 404 14.52 23.89 -0.08
C ASP A 404 14.04 24.70 1.13
N LEU A 405 14.46 24.35 2.35
CA LEU A 405 14.17 25.12 3.57
C LEU A 405 14.69 26.56 3.49
N LYS A 406 15.92 26.76 2.98
CA LYS A 406 16.50 28.09 2.81
C LYS A 406 15.75 28.91 1.77
N GLN A 407 15.41 28.31 0.63
CA GLN A 407 14.67 28.99 -0.45
C GLN A 407 13.25 29.32 -0.01
N LEU A 408 12.56 28.40 0.67
CA LEU A 408 11.22 28.63 1.19
C LEU A 408 11.23 29.77 2.22
N ARG A 409 12.21 29.81 3.13
CA ARG A 409 12.36 30.91 4.08
C ARG A 409 12.52 32.26 3.38
N LEU A 410 13.38 32.34 2.36
CA LEU A 410 13.58 33.57 1.58
C LEU A 410 12.32 33.97 0.80
N ALA A 411 11.59 33.01 0.25
CA ALA A 411 10.35 33.26 -0.46
C ALA A 411 9.25 33.81 0.45
N LEU A 412 9.13 33.28 1.68
CA LEU A 412 8.19 33.77 2.69
C LEU A 412 8.54 35.19 3.18
N HIS A 413 9.81 35.59 3.16
CA HIS A 413 10.24 36.96 3.45
C HIS A 413 10.08 37.91 2.24
N GLY A 414 9.75 37.40 1.06
CA GLY A 414 9.62 38.18 -0.18
C GLY A 414 10.93 38.41 -0.93
N ASP A 415 12.04 37.80 -0.51
CA ASP A 415 13.37 37.99 -1.12
C ASP A 415 13.57 37.18 -2.42
N THR A 416 12.81 36.11 -2.60
CA THR A 416 12.87 35.23 -3.78
C THR A 416 11.47 34.95 -4.31
N LEU A 417 11.35 34.79 -5.63
CA LEU A 417 10.07 34.45 -6.27
C LEU A 417 9.58 33.07 -5.81
N MET A 418 8.30 32.98 -5.45
CA MET A 418 7.64 31.73 -5.10
C MET A 418 7.47 30.87 -6.37
N THR A 419 7.99 29.63 -6.34
CA THR A 419 7.86 28.65 -7.43
C THR A 419 6.85 27.56 -7.07
N ASP A 420 6.28 26.88 -8.06
CA ASP A 420 5.32 25.78 -7.85
C ASP A 420 5.84 24.71 -6.87
N SER A 421 7.15 24.41 -6.92
CA SER A 421 7.76 23.46 -5.99
C SER A 421 7.79 23.96 -4.54
N LEU A 422 7.99 25.27 -4.34
CA LEU A 422 8.00 25.89 -3.02
C LEU A 422 6.57 26.05 -2.49
N GLU A 423 5.59 26.38 -3.33
CA GLU A 423 4.17 26.38 -2.96
C GLU A 423 3.71 24.98 -2.56
N SER A 424 4.10 23.96 -3.31
CA SER A 424 3.81 22.57 -2.96
C SER A 424 4.43 22.22 -1.60
N ALA A 425 5.66 22.65 -1.31
CA ALA A 425 6.32 22.41 -0.03
C ALA A 425 5.64 23.16 1.12
N LEU A 426 5.29 24.44 0.94
CA LEU A 426 4.52 25.23 1.91
C LEU A 426 3.18 24.55 2.22
N SER A 427 2.45 24.13 1.19
CA SER A 427 1.18 23.45 1.34
C SER A 427 1.31 22.10 2.06
N ALA A 428 2.47 21.43 1.94
CA ALA A 428 2.76 20.19 2.65
C ALA A 428 3.04 20.47 4.13
N PHE A 429 3.83 21.50 4.45
CA PHE A 429 4.13 21.90 5.83
C PHE A 429 2.87 22.28 6.60
N LEU A 430 1.99 23.08 5.99
CA LEU A 430 0.72 23.49 6.59
C LEU A 430 -0.23 22.31 6.84
N ARG A 431 -0.04 21.18 6.14
CA ARG A 431 -0.81 19.93 6.34
C ARG A 431 -0.06 18.88 7.16
N ASN A 432 1.08 19.24 7.77
CA ASN A 432 1.99 18.32 8.47
C ASN A 432 2.40 17.09 7.61
N ARG A 433 2.56 17.29 6.31
CA ARG A 433 2.98 16.26 5.34
C ARG A 433 4.40 16.54 4.84
N VAL A 434 5.11 15.47 4.53
CA VAL A 434 6.43 15.55 3.89
C VAL A 434 6.27 16.03 2.44
N PRO A 435 7.02 17.06 2.00
CA PRO A 435 7.04 17.46 0.60
C PRO A 435 7.39 16.29 -0.33
N PRO A 436 6.70 16.13 -1.48
CA PRO A 436 6.97 15.01 -2.41
C PRO A 436 8.42 14.94 -2.88
N ALA A 437 9.09 16.09 -3.02
CA ALA A 437 10.48 16.17 -3.44
C ALA A 437 11.47 15.53 -2.44
N TRP A 438 11.07 15.36 -1.17
CA TRP A 438 11.90 14.82 -0.09
C TRP A 438 11.70 13.31 0.11
N LEU A 439 10.63 12.74 -0.44
CA LEU A 439 10.31 11.30 -0.37
C LEU A 439 11.20 10.47 -1.31
N ARG A 440 12.52 10.64 -1.18
CA ARG A 440 13.55 9.85 -1.88
C ARG A 440 13.63 8.42 -1.35
N TYR A 441 13.27 8.22 -0.08
CA TYR A 441 12.86 6.93 0.46
C TYR A 441 11.35 7.00 0.76
N GLU A 442 10.67 5.88 0.59
CA GLU A 442 9.23 5.78 0.83
C GLU A 442 8.94 5.90 2.34
N SER A 443 8.03 6.79 2.72
CA SER A 443 7.56 6.98 4.08
C SER A 443 6.11 7.48 4.08
N CYS A 444 5.34 7.06 5.08
CA CYS A 444 3.97 7.53 5.32
C CYS A 444 3.85 8.37 6.60
N LYS A 445 4.97 8.68 7.26
CA LYS A 445 5.01 9.46 8.50
C LYS A 445 4.63 10.92 8.25
N SER A 446 4.05 11.57 9.26
CA SER A 446 3.93 13.04 9.28
C SER A 446 5.29 13.73 9.21
N LEU A 447 5.31 15.03 8.89
CA LEU A 447 6.55 15.78 8.69
C LEU A 447 7.47 15.75 9.93
N SER A 448 6.91 15.91 11.12
CA SER A 448 7.65 15.86 12.39
C SER A 448 8.22 14.47 12.66
N ALA A 449 7.39 13.43 12.58
CA ALA A 449 7.81 12.04 12.78
C ALA A 449 8.84 11.59 11.73
N TRP A 450 8.69 12.03 10.48
CA TRP A 450 9.65 11.80 9.40
C TRP A 450 10.99 12.47 9.68
N ALA A 451 11.02 13.70 10.17
CA ALA A 451 12.25 14.40 10.47
C ALA A 451 13.00 13.77 11.66
N ALA A 452 12.28 13.32 12.69
CA ALA A 452 12.85 12.56 13.80
C ALA A 452 13.42 11.21 13.33
N ASP A 453 12.69 10.49 12.49
CA ASP A 453 13.11 9.23 11.87
C ASP A 453 14.35 9.41 10.99
N LEU A 454 14.39 10.45 10.15
CA LEU A 454 15.54 10.83 9.34
C LEU A 454 16.79 11.09 10.20
N ARG A 455 16.62 11.79 11.32
CA ARG A 455 17.72 12.04 12.26
C ARG A 455 18.26 10.72 12.85
N THR A 456 17.40 9.82 13.30
CA THR A 456 17.82 8.51 13.84
C THR A 456 18.54 7.67 12.78
N ARG A 457 18.08 7.69 11.52
CA ARG A 457 18.73 7.00 10.39
C ARG A 457 20.14 7.51 10.15
N VAL A 458 20.28 8.84 10.12
CA VAL A 458 21.58 9.48 9.90
C VAL A 458 22.54 9.16 11.04
N ARG A 459 22.08 9.18 12.30
CA ARG A 459 22.91 8.83 13.45
C ARG A 459 23.39 7.39 13.44
N PHE A 460 22.51 6.45 13.11
CA PHE A 460 22.88 5.04 12.95
C PHE A 460 24.01 4.86 11.93
N LEU A 461 23.87 5.46 10.74
CA LEU A 461 24.90 5.38 9.70
C LEU A 461 26.19 6.13 10.06
N ALA A 462 26.07 7.28 10.72
CA ALA A 462 27.21 8.05 11.22
C ALA A 462 28.01 7.25 12.25
N GLY A 463 27.34 6.59 13.20
CA GLY A 463 27.96 5.74 14.20
C GLY A 463 28.69 4.53 13.59
N TRP A 464 28.10 3.91 12.57
CA TRP A 464 28.76 2.81 11.85
C TRP A 464 29.98 3.30 11.06
N ALA A 465 29.85 4.39 10.31
CA ALA A 465 30.96 4.98 9.55
C ALA A 465 32.11 5.42 10.47
N GLU A 466 31.81 5.98 11.63
CA GLU A 466 32.79 6.39 12.63
C GLU A 466 33.60 5.19 13.13
N ARG A 467 32.95 4.10 13.56
CA ARG A 467 33.64 2.87 14.00
C ARG A 467 34.57 2.31 12.93
N LEU A 468 34.11 2.31 11.68
CA LEU A 468 34.88 1.81 10.56
C LEU A 468 36.11 2.69 10.26
N VAL A 469 35.95 4.02 10.26
CA VAL A 469 37.08 4.95 10.09
C VAL A 469 38.10 4.79 11.21
N ARG A 470 37.65 4.56 12.46
CA ARG A 470 38.53 4.34 13.62
C ARG A 470 39.30 3.04 13.50
N ASP A 471 38.67 1.94 13.10
CA ASP A 471 39.34 0.66 12.85
C ASP A 471 40.39 0.78 11.74
N PHE A 472 40.10 1.47 10.63
CA PHE A 472 41.09 1.76 9.60
C PHE A 472 42.26 2.61 10.12
N GLN A 473 41.98 3.61 10.95
CA GLN A 473 43.00 4.44 11.57
C GLN A 473 43.89 3.65 12.54
N GLN A 474 43.32 2.74 13.34
CA GLN A 474 44.06 1.85 14.23
C GLN A 474 44.95 0.88 13.43
N ARG A 475 44.39 0.16 12.45
CA ARG A 475 45.17 -0.70 11.54
C ARG A 475 46.26 0.05 10.81
N SER A 476 46.03 1.34 10.55
CA SER A 476 46.99 2.18 9.86
C SER A 476 48.15 2.68 10.71
N GLY A 477 48.10 2.49 12.03
CA GLY A 477 49.02 3.06 13.01
C GLY A 477 48.83 4.56 13.26
N LEU A 478 47.80 5.20 12.68
CA LEU A 478 47.46 6.60 12.95
C LEU A 478 46.82 6.78 14.34
N LEU A 479 46.13 5.76 14.84
CA LEU A 479 45.56 5.74 16.20
C LEU A 479 46.38 4.80 17.09
N LYS A 480 46.88 5.34 18.22
CA LYS A 480 47.66 4.59 19.23
C LYS A 480 46.86 4.24 20.49
N GLU A 481 45.58 4.60 20.53
CA GLU A 481 44.67 4.22 21.61
C GLU A 481 44.41 2.70 21.59
N PRO A 482 44.15 2.06 22.76
CA PRO A 482 43.82 0.64 22.84
C PRO A 482 42.60 0.30 21.98
N ASP A 483 42.41 -0.99 21.68
CA ASP A 483 41.34 -1.49 20.82
C ASP A 483 39.95 -1.08 21.36
N MET A 484 39.45 0.08 20.91
CA MET A 484 38.17 0.66 21.31
C MET A 484 36.99 -0.25 20.92
N PHE A 485 37.19 -1.20 20.00
CA PHE A 485 36.13 -2.03 19.44
C PHE A 485 36.57 -3.51 19.42
N PRO A 486 36.60 -4.18 20.59
CA PRO A 486 37.14 -5.55 20.74
C PRO A 486 36.39 -6.61 19.92
N HIS A 487 35.18 -6.30 19.44
CA HIS A 487 34.34 -7.19 18.63
C HIS A 487 34.28 -6.78 17.14
N GLY A 488 35.09 -5.81 16.71
CA GLY A 488 35.18 -5.32 15.34
C GLY A 488 34.34 -4.06 15.06
N PRO A 489 34.50 -3.47 13.85
CA PRO A 489 33.85 -2.22 13.47
C PRO A 489 32.37 -2.37 13.07
N GLU A 490 31.91 -3.60 12.85
CA GLU A 490 30.55 -3.89 12.38
C GLU A 490 29.53 -3.79 13.52
N PRO A 491 28.29 -3.35 13.25
CA PRO A 491 27.21 -3.39 14.21
C PRO A 491 26.91 -4.84 14.64
N PHE A 492 26.55 -5.03 15.91
CA PHE A 492 26.02 -6.30 16.40
C PHE A 492 24.74 -6.69 15.64
N ALA A 493 23.84 -5.73 15.45
CA ALA A 493 22.62 -5.89 14.66
C ALA A 493 22.41 -4.67 13.76
N HIS A 494 21.83 -4.90 12.59
CA HIS A 494 21.59 -3.88 11.57
C HIS A 494 20.15 -3.42 11.62
N TRP A 495 19.93 -2.11 11.72
CA TRP A 495 18.61 -1.52 11.65
C TRP A 495 18.14 -1.51 10.19
N LEU A 496 17.45 -2.55 9.74
CA LEU A 496 17.06 -2.70 8.32
C LEU A 496 16.24 -1.51 7.79
N PRO A 497 15.34 -0.90 8.58
CA PRO A 497 14.67 0.31 8.16
C PRO A 497 15.62 1.43 7.75
N ALA A 498 16.83 1.53 8.31
CA ALA A 498 17.75 2.65 8.09
C ALA A 498 18.23 2.82 6.64
N PHE A 499 18.21 1.76 5.84
CA PHE A 499 18.71 1.79 4.48
C PHE A 499 17.69 2.42 3.51
N PHE A 500 18.14 3.30 2.61
CA PHE A 500 17.37 3.73 1.44
C PHE A 500 16.96 2.54 0.57
N PHE A 501 17.87 1.57 0.42
CA PHE A 501 17.66 0.37 -0.37
C PHE A 501 17.97 -0.90 0.44
N PRO A 502 17.03 -1.36 1.30
CA PRO A 502 17.21 -2.54 2.14
C PRO A 502 17.53 -3.82 1.34
N GLN A 503 17.01 -3.94 0.12
CA GLN A 503 17.33 -5.03 -0.79
C GLN A 503 18.82 -5.11 -1.12
N GLY A 504 19.47 -3.96 -1.32
CA GLY A 504 20.91 -3.90 -1.58
C GLY A 504 21.74 -4.36 -0.40
N PHE A 505 21.27 -4.09 0.83
CA PHE A 505 21.86 -4.66 2.03
C PHE A 505 21.78 -6.19 2.04
N LEU A 506 20.59 -6.75 1.81
CA LEU A 506 20.40 -8.20 1.75
C LEU A 506 21.25 -8.84 0.65
N THR A 507 21.29 -8.24 -0.54
CA THR A 507 22.14 -8.72 -1.63
C THR A 507 23.62 -8.63 -1.30
N ALA A 508 24.08 -7.57 -0.63
CA ALA A 508 25.48 -7.45 -0.20
C ALA A 508 25.87 -8.56 0.80
N VAL A 509 24.97 -8.92 1.71
CA VAL A 509 25.16 -10.06 2.64
C VAL A 509 25.26 -11.37 1.87
N LEU A 510 24.36 -11.63 0.91
CA LEU A 510 24.41 -12.84 0.08
C LEU A 510 25.68 -12.89 -0.79
N GLN A 511 26.09 -11.77 -1.39
CA GLN A 511 27.33 -11.69 -2.19
C GLN A 511 28.57 -11.96 -1.35
N ALA A 512 28.62 -11.43 -0.13
CA ALA A 512 29.74 -11.68 0.75
C ALA A 512 29.80 -13.15 1.20
N GLN A 513 28.65 -13.77 1.48
CA GLN A 513 28.58 -15.21 1.75
C GLN A 513 28.98 -16.05 0.53
N ALA A 514 28.45 -15.73 -0.64
CA ALA A 514 28.74 -16.42 -1.91
C ALA A 514 30.24 -16.44 -2.20
N ARG A 515 30.93 -15.31 -1.97
CA ARG A 515 32.40 -15.21 -2.09
C ARG A 515 33.13 -16.08 -1.07
N ARG A 516 32.63 -16.13 0.17
CA ARG A 516 33.22 -16.95 1.26
C ARG A 516 33.07 -18.44 1.00
N LEU A 517 31.89 -18.87 0.58
CA LEU A 517 31.56 -20.27 0.28
C LEU A 517 31.94 -20.69 -1.15
N ARG A 518 32.37 -19.75 -2.00
CA ARG A 518 32.66 -19.95 -3.44
C ARG A 518 31.52 -20.59 -4.22
N VAL A 519 30.29 -20.13 -3.98
CA VAL A 519 29.08 -20.55 -4.69
C VAL A 519 28.43 -19.37 -5.42
N PRO A 520 27.67 -19.62 -6.50
CA PRO A 520 26.81 -18.59 -7.11
C PRO A 520 25.83 -18.00 -6.09
N VAL A 521 25.54 -16.70 -6.21
CA VAL A 521 24.59 -15.99 -5.33
C VAL A 521 23.18 -16.56 -5.45
N ASP A 522 22.79 -17.02 -6.64
CA ASP A 522 21.44 -17.53 -6.93
C ASP A 522 21.12 -18.86 -6.22
N LEU A 523 22.13 -19.55 -5.70
CA LEU A 523 21.95 -20.76 -4.90
C LEU A 523 21.80 -20.47 -3.40
N LEU A 524 21.82 -19.19 -3.00
CA LEU A 524 21.72 -18.80 -1.60
C LEU A 524 20.35 -18.19 -1.28
N GLU A 525 19.76 -18.69 -0.21
CA GLU A 525 18.53 -18.17 0.38
C GLU A 525 18.75 -17.83 1.86
N PHE A 526 17.95 -16.90 2.38
CA PHE A 526 17.99 -16.60 3.80
C PHE A 526 17.14 -17.60 4.57
N ARG A 527 17.75 -18.26 5.56
CA ARG A 527 17.06 -18.89 6.67
C ARG A 527 16.84 -17.86 7.76
N HIS A 528 15.66 -17.88 8.37
CA HIS A 528 15.22 -16.88 9.33
C HIS A 528 15.05 -17.51 10.70
N ARG A 529 15.62 -16.88 11.73
CA ARG A 529 15.41 -17.27 13.12
C ARG A 529 15.21 -16.04 13.97
N VAL A 530 14.05 -15.93 14.62
CA VAL A 530 13.78 -14.86 15.59
C VAL A 530 14.54 -15.17 16.88
N LEU A 531 15.20 -14.16 17.45
CA LEU A 531 15.99 -14.32 18.67
C LEU A 531 15.08 -14.24 19.91
N PRO A 532 15.10 -15.24 20.81
CA PRO A 532 14.48 -15.12 22.13
C PRO A 532 15.32 -14.14 22.96
N SER A 533 14.71 -13.19 23.65
CA SER A 533 15.38 -12.24 24.55
C SER A 533 16.08 -11.01 23.95
N SER A 534 15.74 -10.55 22.73
CA SER A 534 16.12 -9.16 22.37
C SER A 534 15.20 -8.18 23.11
N PRO A 535 15.71 -7.22 23.90
CA PRO A 535 14.85 -6.18 24.47
C PRO A 535 14.08 -5.47 23.34
N PRO A 536 12.77 -5.19 23.51
CA PRO A 536 12.06 -4.34 22.56
C PRO A 536 12.78 -3.01 22.43
N ILE A 537 12.77 -2.41 21.24
CA ILE A 537 13.51 -1.16 20.96
C ILE A 537 13.02 -0.05 21.91
N GLY A 538 11.80 -0.15 22.43
CA GLY A 538 11.20 0.78 23.39
C GLY A 538 11.95 1.01 24.71
N THR A 539 12.98 0.23 25.07
CA THR A 539 13.76 0.46 26.31
C THR A 539 15.09 1.20 26.10
N GLY A 540 15.55 1.42 24.86
CA GLY A 540 16.85 2.06 24.57
C GLY A 540 16.92 2.75 23.21
N SER A 541 18.04 3.42 22.92
CA SER A 541 18.25 4.04 21.60
C SER A 541 18.60 3.00 20.51
N VAL A 542 18.33 3.31 19.24
CA VAL A 542 18.68 2.43 18.10
C VAL A 542 20.19 2.15 18.09
N GLU A 543 20.98 3.16 18.44
CA GLU A 543 22.43 3.10 18.52
C GLU A 543 22.90 2.16 19.66
N GLU A 544 22.29 2.24 20.84
CA GLU A 544 22.60 1.34 21.96
C GLU A 544 22.39 -0.12 21.59
N PHE A 545 21.28 -0.44 20.91
CA PHE A 545 20.99 -1.80 20.48
C PHE A 545 21.90 -2.27 19.34
N ALA A 546 22.12 -1.42 18.33
CA ALA A 546 22.97 -1.75 17.18
C ALA A 546 24.43 -1.99 17.57
N PHE A 547 24.93 -1.27 18.59
CA PHE A 547 26.34 -1.22 18.93
C PHE A 547 26.69 -1.70 20.35
N GLN A 548 25.91 -2.62 20.90
CA GLN A 548 26.11 -3.18 22.25
C GLN A 548 27.56 -3.65 22.47
N SER A 549 28.21 -3.14 23.52
CA SER A 549 29.64 -3.33 23.79
C SER A 549 30.04 -4.71 24.32
N GLY A 550 29.15 -5.70 24.39
CA GLY A 550 29.39 -6.98 25.06
C GLY A 550 29.12 -8.25 24.25
N SER A 551 28.56 -8.14 23.04
CA SER A 551 28.19 -9.30 22.22
C SER A 551 28.82 -9.21 20.84
N PRO A 552 29.57 -10.23 20.38
CA PRO A 552 30.14 -10.21 19.04
C PRO A 552 29.04 -10.36 17.98
N PRO A 553 29.24 -9.80 16.77
CA PRO A 553 28.35 -10.08 15.63
C PRO A 553 28.36 -11.59 15.31
N PRO A 554 27.32 -12.10 14.64
CA PRO A 554 27.24 -13.53 14.32
C PRO A 554 28.37 -13.94 13.38
N THR A 555 28.89 -15.16 13.54
CA THR A 555 29.94 -15.72 12.68
C THR A 555 29.48 -15.84 11.23
N ASP A 556 28.20 -16.19 11.04
CA ASP A 556 27.56 -16.40 9.75
C ASP A 556 26.25 -15.60 9.67
N GLY A 557 26.06 -14.90 8.55
CA GLY A 557 24.87 -14.08 8.34
C GLY A 557 24.91 -12.76 9.12
N VAL A 558 23.73 -12.19 9.37
CA VAL A 558 23.57 -10.90 10.05
C VAL A 558 22.36 -10.91 10.97
N PHE A 559 22.43 -10.18 12.09
CA PHE A 559 21.25 -9.83 12.86
C PHE A 559 20.60 -8.56 12.29
N VAL A 560 19.28 -8.58 12.19
CA VAL A 560 18.45 -7.49 11.69
C VAL A 560 17.38 -7.16 12.72
N PHE A 561 17.13 -5.87 12.95
CA PHE A 561 16.09 -5.39 13.86
C PHE A 561 15.34 -4.17 13.31
N GLY A 562 14.28 -3.76 14.01
CA GLY A 562 13.43 -2.62 13.64
C GLY A 562 12.27 -2.96 12.72
N LEU A 563 11.94 -4.24 12.59
CA LEU A 563 10.78 -4.68 11.83
C LEU A 563 9.54 -4.68 12.72
N VAL A 564 8.41 -4.27 12.15
CA VAL A 564 7.12 -4.21 12.84
C VAL A 564 6.13 -5.11 12.11
N LEU A 565 5.47 -6.00 12.83
CA LEU A 565 4.37 -6.82 12.34
C LEU A 565 3.08 -5.98 12.27
N ASP A 566 2.39 -6.10 11.15
CA ASP A 566 1.07 -5.51 10.90
C ASP A 566 0.03 -6.64 10.81
N SER A 567 -1.07 -6.51 11.56
CA SER A 567 -2.14 -7.52 11.67
C SER A 567 -1.69 -8.89 12.22
N ALA A 568 -0.58 -8.93 12.95
CA ALA A 568 -0.10 -10.10 13.67
C ALA A 568 0.79 -9.68 14.85
N ALA A 569 0.99 -10.58 15.81
CA ALA A 569 1.94 -10.42 16.90
C ALA A 569 2.93 -11.59 16.93
N TRP A 570 4.07 -11.36 17.58
CA TRP A 570 5.02 -12.41 17.88
C TRP A 570 5.03 -12.64 19.40
N THR A 571 4.86 -13.89 19.83
CA THR A 571 4.88 -14.23 21.25
C THR A 571 5.88 -15.36 21.50
N GLU A 572 6.84 -15.12 22.40
CA GLU A 572 7.88 -16.11 22.73
C GLU A 572 7.29 -17.41 23.31
N SER A 573 6.25 -17.32 24.14
CA SER A 573 5.59 -18.50 24.73
C SER A 573 4.94 -19.41 23.69
N ALA A 574 4.48 -18.85 22.56
CA ALA A 574 3.90 -19.60 21.45
C ALA A 574 4.96 -20.05 20.43
N GLY A 575 6.19 -19.54 20.51
CA GLY A 575 7.27 -19.82 19.57
C GLY A 575 6.96 -19.43 18.12
N GLY A 576 6.01 -18.51 17.88
CA GLY A 576 5.54 -18.18 16.55
C GLY A 576 4.55 -17.02 16.48
N LEU A 577 4.03 -16.79 15.27
CA LEU A 577 3.00 -15.79 14.99
C LEU A 577 1.68 -16.12 15.69
N THR A 578 1.13 -15.10 16.34
CA THR A 578 -0.14 -15.09 17.05
C THR A 578 -1.00 -13.92 16.59
N GLU A 579 -2.30 -13.98 16.86
CA GLU A 579 -3.22 -12.89 16.52
C GLU A 579 -2.83 -11.62 17.29
N SER A 580 -3.01 -10.46 16.66
CA SER A 580 -2.64 -9.18 17.29
C SER A 580 -3.53 -8.88 18.51
N PRO A 581 -2.98 -8.32 19.60
CA PRO A 581 -3.79 -8.00 20.77
C PRO A 581 -4.78 -6.85 20.43
N PRO A 582 -5.97 -6.82 21.06
CA PRO A 582 -6.95 -5.78 20.78
C PRO A 582 -6.38 -4.39 21.02
N GLY A 583 -6.53 -3.48 20.05
CA GLY A 583 -6.03 -2.11 20.16
C GLY A 583 -4.60 -1.90 19.67
N SER A 584 -3.81 -2.95 19.41
CA SER A 584 -2.47 -2.84 18.83
C SER A 584 -2.39 -3.51 17.46
N ARG A 585 -2.58 -2.71 16.40
CA ARG A 585 -2.41 -3.18 15.02
C ARG A 585 -0.95 -3.52 14.71
N PHE A 586 -0.04 -2.71 15.24
CA PHE A 586 1.40 -2.83 15.01
C PHE A 586 2.06 -3.46 16.25
N CYS A 587 2.87 -4.49 16.04
CA CYS A 587 3.65 -5.15 17.09
C CYS A 587 5.12 -5.22 16.66
N GLU A 588 6.06 -4.86 17.52
CA GLU A 588 7.49 -4.99 17.19
C GLU A 588 7.88 -6.47 17.05
N LEU A 589 8.66 -6.79 16.00
CA LEU A 589 9.30 -8.08 15.88
C LEU A 589 10.65 -8.03 16.61
N PRO A 590 10.97 -9.01 17.48
CA PRO A 590 12.31 -9.17 18.03
C PRO A 590 13.38 -9.24 16.94
N ALA A 591 14.63 -8.99 17.32
CA ALA A 591 15.74 -9.10 16.38
C ALA A 591 15.79 -10.49 15.75
N MET A 592 16.09 -10.53 14.46
CA MET A 592 16.06 -11.74 13.65
C MET A 592 17.44 -12.01 13.06
N HIS A 593 17.86 -13.27 13.14
CA HIS A 593 19.02 -13.78 12.43
C HIS A 593 18.64 -14.13 11.00
N MET A 594 19.29 -13.45 10.06
CA MET A 594 19.23 -13.76 8.64
C MET A 594 20.50 -14.54 8.26
N LEU A 595 20.36 -15.85 8.09
CA LEU A 595 21.46 -16.77 7.79
C LEU A 595 21.42 -17.18 6.31
N PRO A 596 22.40 -16.78 5.48
CA PRO A 596 22.53 -17.26 4.12
C PRO A 596 22.89 -18.76 4.06
N CYS A 597 21.98 -19.57 3.51
CA CYS A 597 22.13 -21.02 3.34
C CYS A 597 21.97 -21.40 1.87
N GLN A 598 22.51 -22.56 1.46
CA GLN A 598 22.25 -23.07 0.12
C GLN A 598 20.80 -23.54 0.00
N THR A 599 20.15 -23.19 -1.11
CA THR A 599 18.78 -23.62 -1.43
C THR A 599 18.67 -25.15 -1.35
N GLY A 600 17.63 -25.63 -0.66
CA GLY A 600 17.36 -27.06 -0.51
C GLY A 600 18.09 -27.76 0.64
N THR A 601 18.91 -27.04 1.43
CA THR A 601 19.41 -27.61 2.69
C THR A 601 18.26 -27.73 3.71
N PRO A 602 17.90 -28.95 4.16
CA PRO A 602 16.82 -29.12 5.13
C PRO A 602 17.16 -28.41 6.44
N ASP A 603 16.14 -27.90 7.13
CA ASP A 603 16.34 -27.26 8.42
C ASP A 603 16.75 -28.34 9.44
N PRO A 604 17.78 -28.12 10.27
CA PRO A 604 18.15 -29.09 11.31
C PRO A 604 17.02 -29.33 12.34
N ALA A 605 16.00 -28.46 12.36
CA ALA A 605 14.78 -28.62 13.14
C ALA A 605 13.73 -29.53 12.48
N ASP A 606 13.80 -29.77 11.17
CA ASP A 606 12.89 -30.69 10.45
C ASP A 606 13.29 -32.16 10.66
N SER A 607 14.49 -32.43 11.19
CA SER A 607 15.03 -33.77 11.41
C SER A 607 14.93 -34.30 12.85
N THR A 608 14.43 -33.50 13.80
CA THR A 608 14.21 -33.93 15.19
C THR A 608 12.73 -34.12 15.49
N ASP A 609 12.39 -35.32 15.93
CA ASP A 609 11.07 -35.85 16.23
C ASP A 609 10.03 -34.84 16.73
N SER A 610 8.81 -35.01 16.19
CA SER A 610 7.52 -34.39 16.50
C SER A 610 7.02 -34.57 17.94
N THR A 611 7.87 -34.39 18.96
CA THR A 611 7.56 -34.67 20.37
C THR A 611 7.53 -33.43 21.27
N ALA A 612 7.77 -32.23 20.75
CA ALA A 612 7.54 -30.98 21.49
C ALA A 612 6.07 -30.54 21.37
N VAL A 613 5.21 -31.08 22.24
CA VAL A 613 3.83 -30.65 22.44
C VAL A 613 3.83 -29.18 22.90
N GLY A 614 3.68 -28.24 21.97
CA GLY A 614 3.59 -26.79 22.26
C GLY A 614 4.35 -25.85 21.31
N SER A 615 5.13 -26.35 20.34
CA SER A 615 5.79 -25.49 19.35
C SER A 615 4.94 -25.28 18.09
N ALA A 616 4.99 -24.07 17.53
CA ALA A 616 4.33 -23.65 16.30
C ALA A 616 4.46 -24.71 15.17
N SER A 617 3.33 -25.28 14.75
CA SER A 617 3.26 -26.40 13.79
C SER A 617 3.24 -25.97 12.33
N PHE A 618 3.02 -24.68 12.06
CA PHE A 618 2.92 -24.13 10.72
C PHE A 618 4.03 -23.13 10.44
N SER A 619 4.29 -22.89 9.15
CA SER A 619 5.21 -21.86 8.70
C SER A 619 4.50 -20.86 7.80
N TYR A 620 4.75 -19.58 8.02
CA TYR A 620 4.22 -18.48 7.24
C TYR A 620 5.35 -17.75 6.50
N ASP A 621 5.30 -17.79 5.18
CA ASP A 621 6.10 -16.91 4.31
C ASP A 621 5.50 -15.49 4.33
N CYS A 622 6.03 -14.67 5.25
CA CYS A 622 5.61 -13.31 5.57
C CYS A 622 6.31 -12.28 4.66
N PRO A 623 5.57 -11.45 3.92
CA PRO A 623 6.17 -10.41 3.10
C PRO A 623 6.68 -9.25 3.95
N VAL A 624 7.86 -8.73 3.62
CA VAL A 624 8.44 -7.51 4.21
C VAL A 624 8.26 -6.36 3.23
N TYR A 625 7.66 -5.26 3.69
CA TYR A 625 7.49 -4.01 2.93
C TYR A 625 8.24 -2.85 3.57
N ARG A 626 8.56 -1.83 2.77
CA ARG A 626 9.18 -0.60 3.27
C ARG A 626 8.19 0.21 4.10
N THR A 627 6.93 0.31 3.66
CA THR A 627 5.87 1.11 4.30
C THR A 627 4.54 0.38 4.36
N ALA A 628 3.61 0.83 5.23
CA ALA A 628 2.28 0.20 5.38
C ALA A 628 1.37 0.40 4.16
N ARG A 629 1.78 1.21 3.17
CA ARG A 629 1.10 1.33 1.87
C ARG A 629 1.19 0.03 1.07
N ARG A 630 2.27 -0.75 1.22
CA ARG A 630 2.58 -2.05 0.56
C ARG A 630 2.64 -2.05 -0.98
N ALA A 631 1.97 -1.10 -1.64
CA ALA A 631 2.07 -0.84 -3.07
C ALA A 631 3.11 0.23 -3.40
N GLY A 632 3.71 0.08 -4.58
CA GLY A 632 4.72 0.95 -5.18
C GLY A 632 4.68 0.81 -6.71
N ALA A 633 5.68 1.33 -7.41
CA ALA A 633 5.80 1.10 -8.85
C ALA A 633 6.18 -0.37 -9.10
N LEU A 634 5.68 -0.98 -10.18
CA LEU A 634 6.13 -2.31 -10.57
C LEU A 634 7.52 -2.19 -11.19
N SER A 635 8.47 -2.94 -10.64
CA SER A 635 9.82 -3.07 -11.19
C SER A 635 9.84 -3.97 -12.44
N SER A 636 10.96 -4.02 -13.15
CA SER A 636 11.14 -4.89 -14.32
C SER A 636 11.00 -6.38 -13.99
N THR A 637 11.10 -6.77 -12.72
CA THR A 637 10.88 -8.15 -12.23
C THR A 637 9.43 -8.42 -11.84
N GLY A 638 8.53 -7.44 -12.01
CA GLY A 638 7.11 -7.57 -11.65
C GLY A 638 6.81 -7.36 -10.16
N HIS A 639 7.82 -7.11 -9.32
CA HIS A 639 7.62 -6.81 -7.90
C HIS A 639 7.44 -5.31 -7.65
N SER A 640 6.58 -4.97 -6.70
CA SER A 640 6.43 -3.61 -6.15
C SER A 640 7.77 -3.07 -5.62
N THR A 641 8.08 -1.80 -5.86
CA THR A 641 9.25 -1.10 -5.27
C THR A 641 9.25 -1.10 -3.74
N ASN A 642 8.06 -1.26 -3.15
CA ASN A 642 7.84 -1.28 -1.72
C ASN A 642 8.12 -2.68 -1.11
N PHE A 643 8.02 -3.75 -1.91
CA PHE A 643 8.36 -5.10 -1.46
C PHE A 643 9.88 -5.23 -1.26
N VAL A 644 10.32 -5.78 -0.14
CA VAL A 644 11.74 -5.96 0.20
C VAL A 644 12.16 -7.41 0.01
N CYS A 645 11.60 -8.32 0.82
CA CYS A 645 11.87 -9.75 0.77
C CYS A 645 10.75 -10.55 1.45
N SER A 646 10.87 -11.87 1.40
CA SER A 646 10.00 -12.82 2.10
C SER A 646 10.75 -13.37 3.31
N VAL A 647 10.07 -13.45 4.45
CA VAL A 647 10.62 -13.99 5.71
C VAL A 647 9.75 -15.16 6.16
N ARG A 648 10.36 -16.33 6.30
CA ARG A 648 9.72 -17.52 6.84
C ARG A 648 9.65 -17.44 8.37
N LEU A 649 8.44 -17.32 8.92
CA LEU A 649 8.18 -17.27 10.36
C LEU A 649 7.40 -18.52 10.80
N PRO A 650 7.73 -19.12 11.96
CA PRO A 650 6.87 -20.13 12.56
C PRO A 650 5.53 -19.49 12.99
N ALA A 651 4.45 -20.25 12.89
CA ALA A 651 3.10 -19.76 13.09
C ALA A 651 2.20 -20.77 13.82
N THR A 652 1.26 -20.25 14.61
CA THR A 652 0.27 -21.06 15.33
C THR A 652 -0.87 -21.54 14.45
N GLN A 653 -1.15 -20.82 13.37
CA GLN A 653 -2.25 -21.10 12.43
C GLN A 653 -1.74 -21.32 11.00
N PRO A 654 -2.53 -21.99 10.13
CA PRO A 654 -2.18 -22.21 8.73
C PRO A 654 -1.91 -20.90 7.99
N GLN A 655 -1.04 -20.97 6.98
CA GLN A 655 -0.65 -19.83 6.17
C GLN A 655 -1.85 -19.13 5.48
N SER A 656 -2.94 -19.83 5.18
CA SER A 656 -4.15 -19.23 4.60
C SER A 656 -4.76 -18.17 5.52
N VAL A 657 -4.76 -18.38 6.84
CA VAL A 657 -5.32 -17.42 7.79
C VAL A 657 -4.50 -16.13 7.80
N TRP A 658 -3.18 -16.23 7.87
CA TRP A 658 -2.30 -15.05 7.84
C TRP A 658 -2.36 -14.29 6.51
N ARG A 659 -2.62 -14.99 5.40
CA ARG A 659 -2.91 -14.33 4.10
C ARG A 659 -4.23 -13.57 4.16
N LEU A 660 -5.27 -14.14 4.76
CA LEU A 660 -6.58 -13.48 4.92
C LEU A 660 -6.51 -12.22 5.80
N ARG A 661 -5.78 -12.32 6.91
CA ARG A 661 -5.50 -11.20 7.84
C ARG A 661 -4.64 -10.11 7.22
N GLY A 662 -3.98 -10.39 6.09
CA GLY A 662 -3.03 -9.49 5.48
C GLY A 662 -1.80 -9.26 6.36
N ALA A 663 -1.33 -10.28 7.08
CA ALA A 663 -0.18 -10.17 7.95
C ALA A 663 1.10 -9.85 7.16
N ALA A 664 1.85 -8.84 7.58
CA ALA A 664 3.10 -8.45 6.93
C ALA A 664 4.09 -7.83 7.90
N LEU A 665 5.37 -7.83 7.53
CA LEU A 665 6.41 -7.08 8.20
C LEU A 665 6.62 -5.74 7.51
N LEU A 666 6.81 -4.68 8.29
CA LEU A 666 7.02 -3.32 7.82
C LEU A 666 8.34 -2.78 8.37
N CYS A 667 9.12 -2.13 7.51
CA CYS A 667 10.30 -1.38 7.95
C CYS A 667 9.92 -0.04 8.60
N ALA A 668 8.93 0.66 8.05
CA ALA A 668 8.42 1.91 8.58
C ALA A 668 6.89 1.85 8.68
N PRO A 669 6.32 1.68 9.89
CA PRO A 669 4.88 1.71 10.06
C PRO A 669 4.35 3.15 9.98
N ASP A 670 3.05 3.28 9.73
CA ASP A 670 2.33 4.56 9.67
C ASP A 670 1.96 5.05 11.10
N ILE A 671 2.94 5.08 12.00
CA ILE A 671 2.78 5.55 13.38
C ILE A 671 3.33 6.97 13.45
N ASP A 672 2.47 7.90 13.86
CA ASP A 672 2.81 9.30 14.14
C ASP A 672 3.45 9.45 15.53
#